data_AF-A0A0C1G2U3-F1
#
_entry.id   AF-A0A0C1G2U3-F1
#
_cell.length_a   1.000
_cell.length_b   1.000
_cell.length_c   1.000
_cell.angle_alpha   90.00
_cell.angle_beta   90.00
_cell.angle_gamma   90.00
#
_symmetry.space_group_name_H-M   'P 1'
#
loop_
_entity.id
_entity.type
_entity.pdbx_description
1 polymer ?
#
loop_
_entity_poly.entity_id
_entity_poly.type
_entity_poly.pdbx_seq_one_letter_code
_entity_poly.pdbx_strand_id
1 'polypeptide(L)'
;MKHRLQGYIHELGAAAANAFDLQVWGRATTLDAFGVELRVQRGAVEISLQHIAADGRRREFCRLDCLEPGSVFSPPIFVAQMDGVLLPVLERSSEDAGFDLYFGTNQVPELPAANIAFIQELHSPDAEAAAVAALGFLQEHFDRGGTDAVQLVGVDSAGLAARPQETGIAWIANDCTGGALGIGRGLYEACYGSLAQEGFTHLCLPPAGLPPHPEYFARAAALMRFLKPGFQVCGPDSGGQPEPEREPVGWHCMDVRDIHRNGLPCPLPEPAARQEYSARMRAAGLQVIANPALPCQAAPASPPCKGSDWALRLLMGTLPGAGELQAEFAGEVQDRIAAGDAEGATRLMNSMDIFLGGPQQLFACRQQPVRAVPRPPFVRWQLNRRLRSQLARISGLSAIARSYDTARWQLGTIAYWGQMGGNRPPSDPARAPEGALQRQQELSVLHLKSDNRLRGLQSAWSRQFAALEGRLEHNRLLDTGRSHADQDRASQIMMSLLRDRHKGRRAVIVGNGPSLRISDLDRLQADVTFASNKIYLAYGETFWRPTYYSVEDGLVIQNSWDQIAGLQGSIKIFPANVRDFGYHAPDTIFVPFLPPKSFEDPLSDPGFPSFSTDLSHGICWGSTIVYSQIQMALFMGCSEIILIGVDHSYQLPSVKRGNQYLHEGEQNHFHPGYRQVGEAWHQPNLDVLEVSYARARESCAARGVQVLNASRRSCLEVFERADFDTLFPPNTAAKESA
;
A
#
# COMPACT_ATOMS: atom_id res chain seq x y z
N MET A 1 -3.11 12.77 -9.68
CA MET A 1 -4.09 11.81 -9.09
C MET A 1 -3.34 10.64 -8.45
N LYS A 2 -3.81 10.10 -7.32
CA LYS A 2 -3.07 9.09 -6.52
C LYS A 2 -3.03 7.69 -7.14
N HIS A 3 -4.10 7.27 -7.81
CA HIS A 3 -4.23 5.94 -8.40
C HIS A 3 -4.45 6.07 -9.91
N ARG A 4 -3.62 5.39 -10.72
CA ARG A 4 -3.77 5.31 -12.17
C ARG A 4 -4.70 4.16 -12.52
N LEU A 5 -5.66 4.41 -13.40
CA LEU A 5 -6.69 3.46 -13.82
C LEU A 5 -6.42 2.90 -15.22
N GLN A 6 -6.07 3.78 -16.16
CA GLN A 6 -5.82 3.44 -17.55
C GLN A 6 -4.96 4.51 -18.22
N GLY A 7 -3.84 4.14 -18.81
CA GLY A 7 -2.98 4.97 -19.65
C GLY A 7 -3.32 4.87 -21.13
N TYR A 8 -2.98 5.92 -21.87
CA TYR A 8 -3.10 5.99 -23.32
C TYR A 8 -1.95 5.25 -24.02
N ILE A 9 -2.27 4.39 -24.98
CA ILE A 9 -1.30 3.67 -25.82
C ILE A 9 -1.19 4.42 -27.15
N HIS A 10 -0.05 5.06 -27.38
CA HIS A 10 0.17 5.96 -28.53
C HIS A 10 -0.03 5.27 -29.87
N GLU A 11 0.42 4.02 -29.99
CA GLU A 11 0.37 3.22 -31.21
C GLU A 11 -1.06 2.89 -31.66
N LEU A 12 -2.02 2.93 -30.73
CA LEU A 12 -3.42 2.57 -30.99
C LEU A 12 -4.30 3.79 -31.33
N GLY A 13 -3.81 5.01 -31.11
CA GLY A 13 -4.55 6.23 -31.45
C GLY A 13 -5.97 6.27 -30.85
N ALA A 14 -6.97 6.61 -31.67
CA ALA A 14 -8.37 6.66 -31.29
C ALA A 14 -9.11 5.30 -31.38
N ALA A 15 -8.43 4.19 -31.04
CA ALA A 15 -9.05 2.87 -30.98
C ALA A 15 -9.88 2.67 -29.70
N ALA A 16 -10.83 1.73 -29.74
CA ALA A 16 -11.62 1.31 -28.58
C ALA A 16 -10.75 0.91 -27.37
N ALA A 17 -9.54 0.38 -27.63
CA ALA A 17 -8.59 0.05 -26.59
C ALA A 17 -8.14 1.27 -25.75
N ASN A 18 -8.18 2.50 -26.28
CA ASN A 18 -7.86 3.71 -25.52
C ASN A 18 -9.09 4.39 -24.91
N ALA A 19 -10.30 3.90 -25.21
CA ALA A 19 -11.51 4.40 -24.59
C ALA A 19 -11.64 3.90 -23.14
N PHE A 20 -12.10 4.76 -22.24
CA PHE A 20 -12.46 4.38 -20.87
C PHE A 20 -13.93 3.97 -20.84
N ASP A 21 -14.20 2.70 -20.52
CA ASP A 21 -15.54 2.12 -20.55
C ASP A 21 -16.33 2.43 -19.26
N LEU A 22 -17.20 3.43 -19.31
CA LEU A 22 -17.98 3.87 -18.14
C LEU A 22 -18.96 2.79 -17.66
N GLN A 23 -19.42 1.92 -18.57
CA GLN A 23 -20.39 0.88 -18.21
C GLN A 23 -19.73 -0.24 -17.41
N VAL A 24 -18.55 -0.70 -17.85
CA VAL A 24 -17.76 -1.71 -17.12
C VAL A 24 -17.38 -1.18 -15.75
N TRP A 25 -16.80 0.02 -15.68
CA TRP A 25 -16.36 0.60 -14.41
C TRP A 25 -17.56 0.88 -13.48
N GLY A 26 -18.67 1.43 -13.98
CA GLY A 26 -19.84 1.71 -13.13
C GLY A 26 -20.54 0.46 -12.61
N ARG A 27 -20.66 -0.57 -13.45
CA ARG A 27 -21.37 -1.80 -13.07
C ARG A 27 -20.50 -2.71 -12.21
N ALA A 28 -19.30 -3.05 -12.67
CA ALA A 28 -18.45 -4.08 -12.07
C ALA A 28 -17.51 -3.56 -10.97
N THR A 29 -17.33 -2.24 -10.82
CA THR A 29 -16.36 -1.67 -9.87
C THR A 29 -17.00 -0.69 -8.88
N THR A 30 -16.29 -0.40 -7.80
CA THR A 30 -16.65 0.60 -6.77
C THR A 30 -16.22 2.02 -7.12
N LEU A 31 -15.65 2.26 -8.30
CA LEU A 31 -15.23 3.60 -8.73
C LEU A 31 -16.44 4.54 -8.85
N ASP A 32 -16.37 5.66 -8.15
CA ASP A 32 -17.40 6.71 -8.15
C ASP A 32 -16.98 7.91 -8.99
N ALA A 33 -15.74 8.39 -8.79
CA ALA A 33 -15.21 9.54 -9.51
C ALA A 33 -13.77 9.33 -9.98
N PHE A 34 -13.45 9.90 -11.14
CA PHE A 34 -12.11 9.90 -11.73
C PHE A 34 -11.88 11.17 -12.56
N GLY A 35 -10.67 11.31 -13.10
CA GLY A 35 -10.32 12.39 -14.02
C GLY A 35 -9.26 11.91 -15.02
N VAL A 36 -8.90 12.80 -15.94
CA VAL A 36 -7.85 12.60 -16.93
C VAL A 36 -6.73 13.60 -16.68
N GLU A 37 -5.48 13.14 -16.68
CA GLU A 37 -4.29 14.00 -16.67
C GLU A 37 -3.57 13.82 -18.01
N LEU A 38 -3.34 14.93 -18.70
CA LEU A 38 -2.39 15.04 -19.80
C LEU A 38 -1.13 15.70 -19.27
N ARG A 39 -0.01 14.99 -19.28
CA ARG A 39 1.31 15.50 -18.90
C ARG A 39 2.21 15.58 -20.12
N VAL A 40 2.53 16.79 -20.56
CA VAL A 40 3.45 17.05 -21.66
C VAL A 40 4.84 17.35 -21.10
N GLN A 41 5.84 16.60 -21.53
CA GLN A 41 7.23 16.76 -21.12
C GLN A 41 8.01 17.63 -22.13
N ARG A 42 7.65 17.52 -23.42
CA ARG A 42 8.25 18.23 -24.55
C ARG A 42 7.18 18.47 -25.61
N GLY A 43 7.32 19.55 -26.37
CA GLY A 43 6.41 19.90 -27.46
C GLY A 43 5.06 20.45 -27.01
N ALA A 44 4.08 20.40 -27.92
CA ALA A 44 2.71 20.87 -27.72
C ALA A 44 1.72 19.77 -28.13
N VAL A 45 0.69 19.56 -27.31
CA VAL A 45 -0.31 18.50 -27.51
C VAL A 45 -1.71 19.05 -27.21
N GLU A 46 -2.64 18.80 -28.13
CA GLU A 46 -4.06 19.12 -27.98
C GLU A 46 -4.86 17.81 -28.09
N ILE A 47 -5.58 17.46 -27.03
CA ILE A 47 -6.42 16.26 -26.97
C ILE A 47 -7.86 16.65 -26.67
N SER A 48 -8.77 16.17 -27.51
CA SER A 48 -10.20 16.25 -27.27
C SER A 48 -10.67 14.97 -26.57
N LEU A 49 -11.28 15.11 -25.39
CA LEU A 49 -11.92 13.99 -24.70
C LEU A 49 -13.36 13.87 -25.19
N GLN A 50 -13.63 12.82 -25.95
CA GLN A 50 -14.91 12.61 -26.63
C GLN A 50 -15.77 11.61 -25.85
N HIS A 51 -16.94 12.05 -25.42
CA HIS A 51 -17.96 11.18 -24.84
C HIS A 51 -18.79 10.55 -25.96
N ILE A 52 -18.81 9.21 -25.99
CA ILE A 52 -19.66 8.43 -26.88
C ILE A 52 -20.69 7.73 -26.00
N ALA A 53 -21.93 8.24 -25.99
CA ALA A 53 -23.03 7.70 -25.21
C ALA A 53 -23.41 6.27 -25.68
N ALA A 54 -24.19 5.54 -24.88
CA ALA A 54 -24.56 4.15 -25.22
C ALA A 54 -25.38 4.04 -26.52
N ASP A 55 -26.07 5.12 -26.92
CA ASP A 55 -26.82 5.21 -28.19
C ASP A 55 -25.96 5.63 -29.39
N GLY A 56 -24.65 5.78 -29.20
CA GLY A 56 -23.68 6.17 -30.23
C GLY A 56 -23.57 7.68 -30.46
N ARG A 57 -24.33 8.53 -29.75
CA ARG A 57 -24.14 9.98 -29.85
C ARG A 57 -22.77 10.38 -29.31
N ARG A 58 -22.03 11.12 -30.13
CA ARG A 58 -20.71 11.64 -29.80
C ARG A 58 -20.77 13.11 -29.44
N ARG A 59 -20.12 13.50 -28.36
CA ARG A 59 -20.00 14.88 -27.87
C ARG A 59 -18.61 15.11 -27.33
N GLU A 60 -18.04 16.29 -27.59
CA GLU A 60 -16.82 16.71 -26.88
C GLU A 60 -17.19 16.96 -25.41
N PHE A 61 -16.53 16.24 -24.51
CA PHE A 61 -16.71 16.42 -23.06
C PHE A 61 -15.85 17.59 -22.56
N CYS A 62 -14.55 17.56 -22.88
CA CYS A 62 -13.63 18.66 -22.63
C CYS A 62 -12.41 18.59 -23.55
N ARG A 63 -11.65 19.67 -23.60
CA ARG A 63 -10.33 19.71 -24.24
C ARG A 63 -9.21 19.77 -23.21
N LEU A 64 -8.12 19.09 -23.52
CA LEU A 64 -6.87 19.08 -22.78
C LEU A 64 -5.79 19.65 -23.69
N ASP A 65 -5.67 20.98 -23.67
CA ASP A 65 -4.74 21.71 -24.53
C ASP A 65 -3.51 22.09 -23.70
N CYS A 66 -2.37 21.49 -24.03
CA CYS A 66 -1.10 21.69 -23.34
C CYS A 66 -0.04 22.12 -24.37
N LEU A 67 0.05 23.43 -24.59
CA LEU A 67 0.88 24.04 -25.63
C LEU A 67 2.34 24.23 -25.22
N GLU A 68 2.64 24.06 -23.93
CA GLU A 68 3.97 24.10 -23.34
C GLU A 68 4.10 22.95 -22.32
N PRO A 69 5.32 22.45 -22.01
CA PRO A 69 5.52 21.39 -21.03
C PRO A 69 4.84 21.67 -19.68
N GLY A 70 4.04 20.72 -19.19
CA GLY A 70 3.21 20.87 -18.00
C GLY A 70 2.16 19.78 -17.87
N SER A 71 1.24 19.93 -16.91
CA SER A 71 0.09 19.05 -16.73
C SER A 71 -1.23 19.81 -16.91
N VAL A 72 -2.18 19.21 -17.62
CA VAL A 72 -3.56 19.68 -17.78
C VAL A 72 -4.51 18.58 -17.32
N PHE A 73 -5.61 18.97 -16.66
CA PHE A 73 -6.54 18.05 -16.04
C PHE A 73 -7.96 18.24 -16.61
N SER A 74 -8.68 17.14 -16.78
CA SER A 74 -10.12 17.21 -17.05
C SER A 74 -10.88 17.71 -15.82
N PRO A 75 -12.12 18.21 -15.99
CA PRO A 75 -13.09 18.26 -14.90
C PRO A 75 -13.28 16.87 -14.27
N PRO A 76 -13.73 16.79 -13.00
CA PRO A 76 -14.06 15.51 -12.38
C PRO A 76 -15.21 14.83 -13.12
N ILE A 77 -15.08 13.53 -13.34
CA ILE A 77 -16.05 12.68 -14.03
C ILE A 77 -16.66 11.74 -13.00
N PHE A 78 -17.98 11.77 -12.87
CA PHE A 78 -18.74 10.89 -11.98
C PHE A 78 -19.33 9.73 -12.77
N VAL A 79 -18.92 8.51 -12.43
CA VAL A 79 -19.27 7.29 -13.17
C VAL A 79 -20.79 7.08 -13.21
N ALA A 80 -21.51 7.42 -12.13
CA ALA A 80 -22.96 7.28 -12.06
C ALA A 80 -23.75 8.26 -12.96
N GLN A 81 -23.11 9.32 -13.47
CA GLN A 81 -23.78 10.40 -14.21
C GLN A 81 -23.61 10.28 -15.73
N MET A 82 -22.81 9.33 -16.21
CA MET A 82 -22.47 9.18 -17.63
C MET A 82 -22.53 7.71 -18.05
N ASP A 83 -22.97 7.46 -19.29
CA ASP A 83 -23.05 6.15 -19.92
C ASP A 83 -22.06 6.02 -21.09
N GLY A 84 -21.85 4.82 -21.63
CA GLY A 84 -21.00 4.64 -22.82
C GLY A 84 -19.51 4.72 -22.50
N VAL A 85 -18.73 5.46 -23.31
CA VAL A 85 -17.26 5.51 -23.18
C VAL A 85 -16.69 6.93 -23.33
N LEU A 86 -15.51 7.15 -22.75
CA LEU A 86 -14.71 8.36 -22.98
C LEU A 86 -13.49 8.01 -23.82
N LEU A 87 -13.40 8.58 -25.03
CA LEU A 87 -12.33 8.35 -25.98
C LEU A 87 -11.44 9.59 -26.09
N PRO A 88 -10.15 9.49 -25.74
CA PRO A 88 -9.19 10.54 -26.05
C PRO A 88 -8.86 10.56 -27.54
N VAL A 89 -8.99 11.72 -28.17
CA VAL A 89 -8.66 11.94 -29.58
C VAL A 89 -7.57 12.98 -29.66
N LEU A 90 -6.42 12.59 -30.23
CA LEU A 90 -5.31 13.49 -30.49
C LEU A 90 -5.67 14.40 -31.68
N GLU A 91 -5.92 15.67 -31.40
CA GLU A 91 -6.29 16.66 -32.42
C GLU A 91 -5.05 17.27 -33.06
N ARG A 92 -4.04 17.58 -32.23
CA ARG A 92 -2.78 18.17 -32.67
C ARG A 92 -1.62 17.71 -31.79
N SER A 93 -0.47 17.49 -32.41
CA SER A 93 0.80 17.20 -31.72
C SER A 93 1.94 17.84 -32.50
N SER A 94 2.91 18.44 -31.81
CA SER A 94 4.19 18.80 -32.43
C SER A 94 5.03 17.55 -32.73
N GLU A 95 6.00 17.66 -33.66
CA GLU A 95 6.86 16.53 -34.06
C GLU A 95 7.78 16.04 -32.92
N ASP A 96 8.14 16.92 -31.99
CA ASP A 96 8.99 16.64 -30.83
C ASP A 96 8.18 16.28 -29.56
N ALA A 97 6.86 16.13 -29.69
CA ALA A 97 5.97 15.96 -28.54
C ALA A 97 6.27 14.65 -27.79
N GLY A 98 6.49 14.79 -26.48
CA GLY A 98 6.58 13.66 -25.56
C GLY A 98 5.59 13.85 -24.43
N PHE A 99 4.57 12.99 -24.35
CA PHE A 99 3.50 13.13 -23.36
C PHE A 99 3.03 11.79 -22.79
N ASP A 100 2.44 11.87 -21.59
CA ASP A 100 1.76 10.79 -20.89
C ASP A 100 0.33 11.23 -20.60
N LEU A 101 -0.65 10.45 -21.07
CA LEU A 101 -2.07 10.70 -20.85
C LEU A 101 -2.65 9.51 -20.10
N TYR A 102 -3.36 9.77 -18.99
CA TYR A 102 -4.01 8.70 -18.24
C TYR A 102 -5.26 9.13 -17.50
N PHE A 103 -6.16 8.16 -17.34
CA PHE A 103 -7.28 8.18 -16.43
C PHE A 103 -6.81 7.82 -15.02
N GLY A 104 -7.20 8.59 -14.02
CA GLY A 104 -6.80 8.39 -12.63
C GLY A 104 -7.86 8.80 -11.63
N THR A 105 -7.68 8.40 -10.37
CA THR A 105 -8.56 8.78 -9.27
C THR A 105 -7.78 9.05 -7.99
N ASN A 106 -8.39 9.80 -7.08
CA ASN A 106 -7.93 9.93 -5.69
C ASN A 106 -8.77 9.06 -4.73
N GLN A 107 -9.79 8.37 -5.24
CA GLN A 107 -10.59 7.43 -4.47
C GLN A 107 -9.72 6.24 -4.06
N VAL A 108 -9.76 5.90 -2.76
CA VAL A 108 -9.09 4.72 -2.24
C VAL A 108 -9.77 3.47 -2.83
N PRO A 109 -9.04 2.53 -3.44
CA PRO A 109 -9.62 1.30 -3.95
C PRO A 109 -10.24 0.46 -2.84
N GLU A 110 -11.22 -0.39 -3.20
CA GLU A 110 -11.83 -1.35 -2.24
C GLU A 110 -10.77 -2.31 -1.67
N LEU A 111 -9.79 -2.68 -2.49
CA LEU A 111 -8.66 -3.52 -2.13
C LEU A 111 -7.34 -2.78 -2.42
N PRO A 112 -6.88 -1.91 -1.50
CA PRO A 112 -5.69 -1.08 -1.73
C PRO A 112 -4.38 -1.86 -1.71
N ALA A 113 -4.37 -3.08 -1.13
CA ALA A 113 -3.25 -4.01 -1.09
C ALA A 113 -3.62 -5.32 -1.83
N ALA A 114 -4.14 -5.20 -3.05
CA ALA A 114 -4.44 -6.38 -3.86
C ALA A 114 -3.14 -7.11 -4.22
N ASN A 115 -3.10 -8.43 -4.00
CA ASN A 115 -2.01 -9.28 -4.46
C ASN A 115 -2.46 -10.01 -5.73
N ILE A 116 -1.90 -9.65 -6.87
CA ILE A 116 -2.42 -10.05 -8.18
C ILE A 116 -1.40 -10.95 -8.89
N ALA A 117 -1.82 -12.16 -9.26
CA ALA A 117 -1.02 -13.05 -10.09
C ALA A 117 -1.46 -12.99 -11.56
N PHE A 118 -0.50 -12.79 -12.45
CA PHE A 118 -0.69 -12.97 -13.89
C PHE A 118 -0.19 -14.36 -14.29
N ILE A 119 -1.11 -15.27 -14.60
CA ILE A 119 -0.79 -16.66 -14.96
C ILE A 119 -0.73 -16.77 -16.48
N GLN A 120 0.45 -17.06 -17.00
CA GLN A 120 0.71 -17.13 -18.43
C GLN A 120 1.32 -18.49 -18.79
N GLU A 121 0.76 -19.15 -19.80
CA GLU A 121 1.37 -20.34 -20.38
C GLU A 121 2.46 -19.93 -21.37
N LEU A 122 3.64 -20.51 -21.22
CA LEU A 122 4.81 -20.18 -22.02
C LEU A 122 5.16 -21.32 -22.97
N HIS A 123 5.18 -20.97 -24.26
CA HIS A 123 5.45 -21.89 -25.36
C HIS A 123 6.72 -21.51 -26.13
N SER A 124 7.30 -20.34 -25.87
CA SER A 124 8.51 -19.83 -26.54
C SER A 124 9.31 -18.85 -25.66
N PRO A 125 10.61 -18.65 -25.94
CA PRO A 125 11.43 -17.64 -25.27
C PRO A 125 10.92 -16.20 -25.45
N ASP A 126 10.29 -15.88 -26.58
CA ASP A 126 9.74 -14.54 -26.84
C ASP A 126 8.56 -14.21 -25.92
N ALA A 127 7.72 -15.20 -25.62
CA ALA A 127 6.58 -15.05 -24.71
C ALA A 127 7.04 -14.78 -23.27
N GLU A 128 8.19 -15.33 -22.88
CA GLU A 128 8.83 -15.06 -21.59
C GLU A 128 9.39 -13.64 -21.51
N ALA A 129 10.17 -13.21 -22.50
CA ALA A 129 10.77 -11.88 -22.51
C ALA A 129 9.70 -10.79 -22.41
N ALA A 130 8.58 -10.99 -23.09
CA ALA A 130 7.39 -10.14 -22.98
C ALA A 130 6.82 -10.06 -21.56
N ALA A 131 6.69 -11.21 -20.91
CA ALA A 131 6.10 -11.30 -19.57
C ALA A 131 7.01 -10.64 -18.52
N VAL A 132 8.32 -10.84 -18.62
CA VAL A 132 9.33 -10.17 -17.76
C VAL A 132 9.28 -8.65 -17.95
N ALA A 133 9.23 -8.17 -19.20
CA ALA A 133 9.13 -6.75 -19.50
C ALA A 133 7.84 -6.12 -18.95
N ALA A 134 6.73 -6.85 -19.00
CA ALA A 134 5.46 -6.40 -18.41
C ALA A 134 5.57 -6.26 -16.88
N LEU A 135 6.22 -7.19 -16.19
CA LEU A 135 6.42 -7.10 -14.74
C LEU A 135 7.29 -5.89 -14.36
N GLY A 136 8.39 -5.66 -15.07
CA GLY A 136 9.26 -4.50 -14.82
C GLY A 136 8.50 -3.18 -14.97
N PHE A 137 7.67 -3.06 -16.00
CA PHE A 137 6.78 -1.91 -16.16
C PHE A 137 5.79 -1.77 -15.01
N LEU A 138 5.16 -2.86 -14.55
CA LEU A 138 4.20 -2.81 -13.44
C LEU A 138 4.87 -2.34 -12.14
N GLN A 139 6.08 -2.83 -11.85
CA GLN A 139 6.86 -2.39 -10.69
C GLN A 139 7.12 -0.88 -10.75
N GLU A 140 7.59 -0.35 -11.89
CA GLU A 140 7.79 1.09 -12.07
C GLU A 140 6.49 1.91 -12.04
N HIS A 141 5.39 1.33 -12.53
CA HIS A 141 4.07 1.95 -12.57
C HIS A 141 3.44 2.07 -11.17
N PHE A 142 3.68 1.09 -10.29
CA PHE A 142 3.16 1.06 -8.92
C PHE A 142 4.05 1.79 -7.91
N ASP A 143 5.38 1.85 -8.12
CA ASP A 143 6.31 2.65 -7.29
C ASP A 143 5.97 4.14 -7.24
N ARG A 144 5.17 4.64 -8.21
CA ARG A 144 4.67 6.01 -8.25
C ARG A 144 3.34 6.24 -7.52
N GLY A 145 2.73 5.23 -6.88
CA GLY A 145 1.44 5.41 -6.20
C GLY A 145 0.76 4.23 -5.47
N GLY A 146 1.40 3.07 -5.24
CA GLY A 146 0.75 1.97 -4.50
C GLY A 146 1.67 0.83 -4.06
N THR A 147 1.41 0.32 -2.85
CA THR A 147 2.05 -0.85 -2.22
C THR A 147 1.48 -2.18 -2.77
N ASP A 148 1.41 -2.34 -4.08
CA ASP A 148 0.81 -3.54 -4.69
C ASP A 148 1.87 -4.63 -4.91
N ALA A 149 1.57 -5.85 -4.48
CA ALA A 149 2.35 -7.03 -4.85
C ALA A 149 1.75 -7.60 -6.14
N VAL A 150 2.46 -7.43 -7.25
CA VAL A 150 2.13 -8.09 -8.51
C VAL A 150 3.16 -9.17 -8.79
N GLN A 151 2.68 -10.36 -9.14
CA GLN A 151 3.53 -11.48 -9.48
C GLN A 151 3.19 -12.05 -10.85
N LEU A 152 4.22 -12.41 -11.61
CA LEU A 152 4.06 -13.18 -12.83
C LEU A 152 4.24 -14.67 -12.52
N VAL A 153 3.31 -15.49 -12.99
CA VAL A 153 3.33 -16.95 -12.85
C VAL A 153 3.44 -17.57 -14.24
N GLY A 154 4.65 -18.00 -14.60
CA GLY A 154 4.91 -18.65 -15.87
C GLY A 154 4.74 -20.17 -15.77
N VAL A 155 3.82 -20.71 -16.54
CA VAL A 155 3.61 -22.16 -16.67
C VAL A 155 4.34 -22.68 -17.91
N ASP A 156 5.43 -23.41 -17.69
CA ASP A 156 6.28 -23.95 -18.74
C ASP A 156 5.76 -25.29 -19.24
N SER A 157 5.11 -25.25 -20.41
CA SER A 157 4.62 -26.43 -21.12
C SER A 157 5.61 -26.94 -22.18
N ALA A 158 6.77 -26.29 -22.36
CA ALA A 158 7.74 -26.58 -23.42
C ALA A 158 9.01 -27.30 -22.92
N GLY A 159 9.16 -27.50 -21.61
CA GLY A 159 10.33 -28.16 -21.03
C GLY A 159 11.56 -27.25 -20.97
N LEU A 160 11.34 -25.95 -20.81
CA LEU A 160 12.33 -24.89 -20.61
C LEU A 160 12.85 -24.81 -19.16
N ALA A 161 12.42 -25.75 -18.29
CA ALA A 161 12.31 -25.68 -16.83
C ALA A 161 13.60 -25.64 -15.97
N ALA A 162 14.76 -25.25 -16.50
CA ALA A 162 15.96 -25.05 -15.69
C ALA A 162 16.30 -23.56 -15.57
N ARG A 163 15.58 -22.82 -14.72
CA ARG A 163 15.75 -21.36 -14.58
C ARG A 163 15.77 -20.89 -13.12
N PRO A 164 16.58 -19.86 -12.80
CA PRO A 164 16.58 -19.25 -11.47
C PRO A 164 15.25 -18.53 -11.20
N GLN A 165 14.81 -18.56 -9.94
CA GLN A 165 13.70 -17.73 -9.49
C GLN A 165 14.16 -16.27 -9.40
N GLU A 166 13.37 -15.35 -9.95
CA GLU A 166 13.58 -13.91 -9.86
C GLU A 166 12.50 -13.27 -8.97
N THR A 167 12.82 -12.14 -8.35
CA THR A 167 11.87 -11.44 -7.46
C THR A 167 10.63 -11.00 -8.24
N GLY A 168 9.45 -11.51 -7.87
CA GLY A 168 8.18 -11.23 -8.53
C GLY A 168 7.83 -12.18 -9.70
N ILE A 169 8.64 -13.21 -9.96
CA ILE A 169 8.35 -14.24 -10.98
C ILE A 169 8.40 -15.64 -10.37
N ALA A 170 7.34 -16.42 -10.59
CA ALA A 170 7.28 -17.84 -10.24
C ALA A 170 7.21 -18.70 -11.51
N TRP A 171 8.06 -19.73 -11.58
CA TRP A 171 8.11 -20.68 -12.69
C TRP A 171 7.52 -22.03 -12.26
N ILE A 172 6.60 -22.56 -13.06
CA ILE A 172 5.90 -23.81 -12.81
C ILE A 172 6.13 -24.75 -13.97
N ALA A 173 6.79 -25.88 -13.71
CA ALA A 173 6.94 -26.92 -14.71
C ALA A 173 5.60 -27.62 -14.99
N ASN A 174 5.26 -27.76 -16.27
CA ASN A 174 4.09 -28.50 -16.72
C ASN A 174 4.50 -29.64 -17.66
N ASP A 175 4.66 -30.84 -17.12
CA ASP A 175 4.94 -32.07 -17.88
C ASP A 175 3.77 -32.47 -18.81
N CYS A 176 2.60 -31.86 -18.60
CA CYS A 176 1.36 -32.07 -19.34
C CYS A 176 1.17 -31.08 -20.51
N THR A 177 2.16 -31.05 -21.40
CA THR A 177 2.23 -30.66 -22.85
C THR A 177 1.00 -30.87 -23.78
N GLY A 178 -0.23 -30.92 -23.27
CA GLY A 178 -1.46 -31.06 -24.05
C GLY A 178 -2.24 -29.76 -24.21
N GLY A 179 -1.60 -28.60 -24.42
CA GLY A 179 -2.19 -27.31 -24.84
C GLY A 179 -3.31 -26.67 -24.01
N ALA A 180 -3.92 -27.38 -23.06
CA ALA A 180 -5.11 -26.96 -22.32
C ALA A 180 -4.96 -27.09 -20.79
N LEU A 181 -3.83 -27.65 -20.36
CA LEU A 181 -3.57 -28.02 -18.98
C LEU A 181 -2.66 -27.01 -18.25
N GLY A 182 -2.02 -26.10 -18.98
CA GLY A 182 -1.12 -25.09 -18.40
C GLY A 182 -1.86 -24.08 -17.53
N ILE A 183 -2.95 -23.48 -18.03
CA ILE A 183 -3.73 -22.49 -17.28
C ILE A 183 -4.32 -23.08 -16.00
N GLY A 184 -4.95 -24.26 -16.09
CA GLY A 184 -5.52 -24.93 -14.91
C GLY A 184 -4.45 -25.33 -13.88
N ARG A 185 -3.23 -25.65 -14.35
CA ARG A 185 -2.09 -25.90 -13.45
C ARG A 185 -1.65 -24.62 -12.73
N GLY A 186 -1.54 -23.50 -13.44
CA GLY A 186 -1.23 -22.23 -12.80
C GLY A 186 -2.26 -21.81 -11.75
N LEU A 187 -3.56 -21.99 -12.06
CA LEU A 187 -4.65 -21.74 -11.10
C LEU A 187 -4.54 -22.65 -9.86
N TYR A 188 -4.24 -23.94 -10.05
CA TYR A 188 -4.02 -24.86 -8.95
C TYR A 188 -2.86 -24.43 -8.05
N GLU A 189 -1.70 -24.12 -8.64
CA GLU A 189 -0.51 -23.77 -7.87
C GLU A 189 -0.67 -22.46 -7.10
N ALA A 190 -1.30 -21.46 -7.73
CA ALA A 190 -1.64 -20.17 -7.13
C ALA A 190 -2.63 -20.29 -5.96
N CYS A 191 -3.65 -21.16 -6.07
CA CYS A 191 -4.67 -21.28 -5.03
C CYS A 191 -4.38 -22.34 -3.96
N TYR A 192 -3.66 -23.41 -4.32
CA TYR A 192 -3.60 -24.64 -3.52
C TYR A 192 -2.24 -25.36 -3.51
N GLY A 193 -1.39 -25.09 -4.50
CA GLY A 193 -0.09 -25.74 -4.62
C GLY A 193 1.04 -24.93 -3.97
N SER A 194 2.20 -24.94 -4.63
CA SER A 194 3.45 -24.34 -4.16
C SER A 194 3.38 -22.82 -3.95
N LEU A 195 2.47 -22.12 -4.62
CA LEU A 195 2.31 -20.66 -4.51
C LEU A 195 1.14 -20.25 -3.62
N ALA A 196 0.43 -21.18 -2.99
CA ALA A 196 -0.73 -20.86 -2.15
C ALA A 196 -0.38 -19.95 -0.96
N GLN A 197 0.87 -19.99 -0.48
CA GLN A 197 1.34 -19.15 0.63
C GLN A 197 1.51 -17.68 0.23
N GLU A 198 1.59 -17.37 -1.07
CA GLU A 198 1.68 -15.99 -1.56
C GLU A 198 0.39 -15.20 -1.27
N GLY A 199 -0.75 -15.90 -1.12
CA GLY A 199 -2.00 -15.26 -0.69
C GLY A 199 -2.58 -14.30 -1.73
N PHE A 200 -2.61 -14.71 -3.00
CA PHE A 200 -3.19 -13.90 -4.08
C PHE A 200 -4.67 -13.60 -3.82
N THR A 201 -5.08 -12.37 -4.10
CA THR A 201 -6.48 -11.93 -4.02
C THR A 201 -7.19 -12.06 -5.37
N HIS A 202 -6.46 -11.86 -6.47
CA HIS A 202 -6.99 -11.97 -7.84
C HIS A 202 -6.01 -12.70 -8.75
N LEU A 203 -6.56 -13.42 -9.73
CA LEU A 203 -5.80 -14.08 -10.79
C LEU A 203 -6.23 -13.50 -12.13
N CYS A 204 -5.24 -13.15 -12.95
CA CYS A 204 -5.42 -12.65 -14.29
C CYS A 204 -4.78 -13.63 -15.28
N LEU A 205 -5.52 -13.98 -16.33
CA LEU A 205 -5.11 -14.90 -17.40
C LEU A 205 -4.96 -14.09 -18.69
N PRO A 206 -3.75 -13.63 -19.06
CA PRO A 206 -3.52 -12.97 -20.34
C PRO A 206 -3.75 -13.91 -21.53
N PRO A 207 -4.05 -13.38 -22.73
CA PRO A 207 -4.17 -14.20 -23.94
C PRO A 207 -2.82 -14.84 -24.32
N ALA A 208 -2.86 -16.06 -24.85
CA ALA A 208 -1.67 -16.76 -25.35
C ALA A 208 -1.24 -16.20 -26.73
N GLY A 209 0.08 -16.12 -27.01
CA GLY A 209 0.60 -16.01 -28.38
C GLY A 209 1.11 -14.65 -28.87
N LEU A 210 0.98 -13.55 -28.12
CA LEU A 210 1.74 -12.29 -28.38
C LEU A 210 2.11 -11.60 -27.06
N PRO A 211 3.19 -10.79 -27.02
CA PRO A 211 3.45 -9.86 -25.93
C PRO A 211 2.28 -8.86 -25.80
N PRO A 212 1.50 -8.87 -24.72
CA PRO A 212 0.57 -7.77 -24.50
C PRO A 212 1.39 -6.52 -24.15
N HIS A 213 1.00 -5.37 -24.67
CA HIS A 213 1.56 -4.09 -24.23
C HIS A 213 1.46 -3.98 -22.69
N PRO A 214 2.53 -3.56 -21.96
CA PRO A 214 2.55 -3.57 -20.49
C PRO A 214 1.37 -2.83 -19.84
N GLU A 215 0.91 -1.76 -20.47
CA GLU A 215 -0.27 -0.99 -20.04
C GLU A 215 -1.53 -1.86 -19.85
N TYR A 216 -1.71 -2.93 -20.62
CA TYR A 216 -2.87 -3.79 -20.43
C TYR A 216 -2.82 -4.58 -19.11
N PHE A 217 -1.63 -4.95 -18.65
CA PHE A 217 -1.47 -5.54 -17.32
C PHE A 217 -1.80 -4.50 -16.24
N ALA A 218 -1.38 -3.25 -16.43
CA ALA A 218 -1.65 -2.17 -15.48
C ALA A 218 -3.16 -1.88 -15.37
N ARG A 219 -3.86 -1.84 -16.51
CA ARG A 219 -5.33 -1.72 -16.57
C ARG A 219 -6.04 -2.86 -15.85
N ALA A 220 -5.63 -4.10 -16.10
CA ALA A 220 -6.20 -5.26 -15.44
C ALA A 220 -5.98 -5.19 -13.93
N ALA A 221 -4.77 -4.87 -13.48
CA ALA A 221 -4.45 -4.71 -12.08
C ALA A 221 -5.27 -3.59 -11.40
N ALA A 222 -5.35 -2.41 -12.03
CA ALA A 222 -6.16 -1.30 -11.53
C ALA A 222 -7.63 -1.69 -11.42
N LEU A 223 -8.19 -2.36 -12.43
CA LEU A 223 -9.57 -2.81 -12.42
C LEU A 223 -9.85 -3.78 -11.26
N MET A 224 -8.95 -4.73 -10.97
CA MET A 224 -9.09 -5.68 -9.87
C MET A 224 -9.13 -4.99 -8.50
N ARG A 225 -8.44 -3.87 -8.31
CA ARG A 225 -8.44 -3.12 -7.04
C ARG A 225 -9.81 -2.50 -6.70
N PHE A 226 -10.61 -2.24 -7.72
CA PHE A 226 -11.95 -1.66 -7.59
C PHE A 226 -13.07 -2.68 -7.86
N LEU A 227 -12.75 -3.92 -8.23
CA LEU A 227 -13.73 -4.93 -8.65
C LEU A 227 -14.66 -5.31 -7.48
N LYS A 228 -15.98 -5.22 -7.72
CA LYS A 228 -17.00 -5.67 -6.78
C LYS A 228 -17.01 -7.20 -6.68
N PRO A 229 -17.28 -7.78 -5.50
CA PRO A 229 -17.51 -9.22 -5.38
C PRO A 229 -18.62 -9.71 -6.32
N GLY A 230 -18.43 -10.87 -6.92
CA GLY A 230 -19.43 -11.51 -7.78
C GLY A 230 -19.32 -11.13 -9.27
N PHE A 231 -18.32 -10.34 -9.64
CA PHE A 231 -18.02 -9.99 -11.02
C PHE A 231 -16.71 -10.64 -11.49
N GLN A 232 -16.66 -10.98 -12.78
CA GLN A 232 -15.44 -11.34 -13.49
C GLN A 232 -15.32 -10.48 -14.73
N VAL A 233 -14.10 -10.19 -15.16
CA VAL A 233 -13.85 -9.33 -16.32
C VAL A 233 -13.11 -10.12 -17.39
N CYS A 234 -13.60 -10.08 -18.62
CA CYS A 234 -12.93 -10.67 -19.77
C CYS A 234 -12.70 -9.66 -20.91
N GLY A 235 -11.80 -9.98 -21.85
CA GLY A 235 -11.71 -9.26 -23.14
C GLY A 235 -12.89 -9.61 -24.06
N PRO A 236 -13.30 -8.72 -25.00
CA PRO A 236 -14.44 -8.95 -25.89
C PRO A 236 -14.11 -9.95 -27.01
N ASP A 237 -15.10 -10.68 -27.52
CA ASP A 237 -14.94 -11.56 -28.69
C ASP A 237 -14.47 -10.80 -29.93
N SER A 238 -13.52 -11.37 -30.66
CA SER A 238 -13.07 -10.86 -31.96
C SER A 238 -14.16 -11.06 -33.03
N GLY A 239 -15.13 -10.14 -33.14
CA GLY A 239 -16.11 -10.21 -34.23
C GLY A 239 -17.42 -9.41 -34.13
N GLY A 240 -17.74 -8.72 -33.04
CA GLY A 240 -19.02 -8.01 -32.89
C GLY A 240 -20.22 -8.93 -32.62
N GLN A 241 -21.21 -8.38 -31.89
CA GLN A 241 -22.40 -9.03 -31.27
C GLN A 241 -22.12 -10.40 -30.62
N PRO A 242 -22.22 -10.52 -29.28
CA PRO A 242 -21.97 -11.79 -28.60
C PRO A 242 -22.96 -12.85 -29.08
N GLU A 243 -22.48 -13.87 -29.79
CA GLU A 243 -23.24 -15.12 -29.88
C GLU A 243 -23.20 -15.77 -28.50
N PRO A 244 -24.35 -16.09 -27.88
CA PRO A 244 -24.41 -16.66 -26.53
C PRO A 244 -23.67 -18.01 -26.37
N GLU A 245 -23.22 -18.61 -27.47
CA GLU A 245 -22.57 -19.93 -27.53
C GLU A 245 -21.05 -19.89 -27.74
N ARG A 246 -20.45 -18.72 -28.04
CA ARG A 246 -18.99 -18.58 -28.21
C ARG A 246 -18.44 -17.60 -27.20
N GLU A 247 -17.62 -18.09 -26.29
CA GLU A 247 -16.89 -17.22 -25.35
C GLU A 247 -15.57 -16.69 -25.92
N PRO A 248 -15.16 -15.47 -25.51
CA PRO A 248 -13.89 -14.90 -25.90
C PRO A 248 -12.72 -15.72 -25.39
N VAL A 249 -11.82 -16.06 -26.31
CA VAL A 249 -10.47 -16.57 -25.98
C VAL A 249 -9.57 -15.36 -25.71
N GLY A 250 -9.93 -14.59 -24.68
CA GLY A 250 -9.29 -13.32 -24.33
C GLY A 250 -8.73 -13.30 -22.91
N TRP A 251 -8.32 -12.10 -22.49
CA TRP A 251 -7.94 -11.84 -21.09
C TRP A 251 -9.07 -12.27 -20.15
N HIS A 252 -8.75 -12.87 -19.01
CA HIS A 252 -9.74 -13.20 -17.99
C HIS A 252 -9.23 -12.87 -16.59
N CYS A 253 -9.95 -12.03 -15.86
CA CYS A 253 -9.59 -11.58 -14.52
C CYS A 253 -10.67 -12.04 -13.54
N MET A 254 -10.23 -12.71 -12.47
CA MET A 254 -11.12 -13.37 -11.51
C MET A 254 -10.65 -13.18 -10.08
N ASP A 255 -11.61 -13.17 -9.16
CA ASP A 255 -11.35 -13.20 -7.72
C ASP A 255 -11.01 -14.63 -7.28
N VAL A 256 -9.96 -14.80 -6.47
CA VAL A 256 -9.54 -16.12 -5.97
C VAL A 256 -10.65 -16.81 -5.17
N ARG A 257 -11.54 -16.04 -4.51
CA ARG A 257 -12.69 -16.58 -3.78
C ARG A 257 -13.68 -17.31 -4.70
N ASP A 258 -13.78 -16.91 -5.96
CA ASP A 258 -14.65 -17.59 -6.93
C ASP A 258 -14.13 -18.99 -7.23
N ILE A 259 -12.81 -19.16 -7.32
CA ILE A 259 -12.16 -20.48 -7.48
C ILE A 259 -12.34 -21.32 -6.22
N HIS A 260 -12.17 -20.73 -5.04
CA HIS A 260 -12.37 -21.45 -3.78
C HIS A 260 -13.82 -21.91 -3.58
N ARG A 261 -14.78 -21.13 -4.07
CA ARG A 261 -16.22 -21.43 -3.96
C ARG A 261 -16.69 -22.41 -5.03
N ASN A 262 -16.20 -22.29 -6.26
CA ASN A 262 -16.73 -23.03 -7.41
C ASN A 262 -15.80 -24.12 -7.94
N GLY A 263 -14.57 -24.25 -7.40
CA GLY A 263 -13.58 -25.25 -7.81
C GLY A 263 -12.74 -24.82 -9.01
N LEU A 264 -11.80 -25.67 -9.42
CA LEU A 264 -10.91 -25.41 -10.56
C LEU A 264 -11.61 -25.76 -11.89
N PRO A 265 -11.14 -25.23 -13.04
CA PRO A 265 -11.67 -25.62 -14.34
C PRO A 265 -11.49 -27.11 -14.60
N CYS A 266 -12.42 -27.68 -15.38
CA CYS A 266 -12.23 -29.04 -15.89
C CYS A 266 -11.03 -29.06 -16.86
N PRO A 267 -10.16 -30.08 -16.81
CA PRO A 267 -8.94 -30.21 -17.63
C PRO A 267 -9.22 -30.53 -19.11
N LEU A 268 -10.32 -30.02 -19.68
CA LEU A 268 -10.71 -30.25 -21.08
C LEU A 268 -9.72 -29.56 -22.03
N PRO A 269 -9.63 -29.99 -23.30
CA PRO A 269 -8.93 -29.22 -24.33
C PRO A 269 -9.51 -27.80 -24.48
N GLU A 270 -8.68 -26.77 -24.63
CA GLU A 270 -9.14 -25.42 -24.98
C GLU A 270 -9.76 -25.43 -26.39
N PRO A 271 -10.82 -24.65 -26.67
CA PRO A 271 -11.47 -23.67 -25.78
C PRO A 271 -12.52 -24.25 -24.81
N ALA A 272 -12.76 -25.57 -24.84
CA ALA A 272 -13.88 -26.18 -24.11
C ALA A 272 -13.72 -26.11 -22.57
N ALA A 273 -12.50 -26.12 -22.04
CA ALA A 273 -12.25 -25.93 -20.61
C ALA A 273 -12.74 -24.57 -20.10
N ARG A 274 -12.39 -23.50 -20.82
CA ARG A 274 -12.79 -22.13 -20.47
C ARG A 274 -14.29 -21.94 -20.58
N GLN A 275 -14.88 -22.42 -21.69
CA GLN A 275 -16.32 -22.34 -21.92
C GLN A 275 -17.12 -23.08 -20.85
N GLU A 276 -16.69 -24.28 -20.45
CA GLU A 276 -17.31 -25.01 -19.33
C GLU A 276 -17.20 -24.21 -18.02
N TYR A 277 -16.02 -23.69 -17.72
CA TYR A 277 -15.76 -23.02 -16.46
C TYR A 277 -16.58 -21.74 -16.31
N SER A 278 -16.57 -20.89 -17.32
CA SER A 278 -17.36 -19.66 -17.34
C SER A 278 -18.87 -19.93 -17.32
N ALA A 279 -19.36 -20.92 -18.07
CA ALA A 279 -20.76 -21.33 -18.00
C ALA A 279 -21.14 -21.77 -16.57
N ARG A 280 -20.25 -22.50 -15.88
CA ARG A 280 -20.43 -22.88 -14.48
C ARG A 280 -20.39 -21.67 -13.54
N MET A 281 -19.53 -20.68 -13.78
CA MET A 281 -19.51 -19.44 -13.01
C MET A 281 -20.82 -18.65 -13.16
N ARG A 282 -21.35 -18.52 -14.39
CA ARG A 282 -22.64 -17.87 -14.64
C ARG A 282 -23.79 -18.61 -13.95
N ALA A 283 -23.79 -19.95 -13.99
CA ALA A 283 -24.78 -20.77 -13.28
C ALA A 283 -24.69 -20.61 -11.75
N ALA A 284 -23.50 -20.29 -11.21
CA ALA A 284 -23.29 -19.96 -9.80
C ALA A 284 -23.67 -18.50 -9.43
N GLY A 285 -24.17 -17.72 -10.39
CA GLY A 285 -24.61 -16.33 -10.18
C GLY A 285 -23.53 -15.27 -10.36
N LEU A 286 -22.35 -15.63 -10.89
CA LEU A 286 -21.28 -14.68 -11.20
C LEU A 286 -21.58 -13.94 -12.51
N GLN A 287 -21.34 -12.63 -12.51
CA GLN A 287 -21.52 -11.79 -13.69
C GLN A 287 -20.20 -11.62 -14.43
N VAL A 288 -20.09 -12.21 -15.62
CA VAL A 288 -18.95 -12.02 -16.51
C VAL A 288 -19.21 -10.79 -17.40
N ILE A 289 -18.32 -9.80 -17.33
CA ILE A 289 -18.43 -8.55 -18.10
C ILE A 289 -17.26 -8.45 -19.09
N ALA A 290 -17.55 -8.07 -20.33
CA ALA A 290 -16.52 -7.83 -21.33
C ALA A 290 -16.01 -6.38 -21.24
N ASN A 291 -14.69 -6.20 -21.25
CA ASN A 291 -14.04 -4.89 -21.27
C ASN A 291 -13.22 -4.71 -22.56
N PRO A 292 -13.66 -3.85 -23.49
CA PRO A 292 -12.96 -3.58 -24.75
C PRO A 292 -11.54 -3.00 -24.61
N ALA A 293 -11.20 -2.45 -23.44
CA ALA A 293 -9.85 -1.95 -23.17
C ALA A 293 -8.82 -3.07 -22.94
N LEU A 294 -9.27 -4.33 -22.80
CA LEU A 294 -8.43 -5.52 -22.72
C LEU A 294 -8.44 -6.25 -24.07
N PRO A 295 -7.28 -6.60 -24.65
CA PRO A 295 -7.23 -7.32 -25.91
C PRO A 295 -7.80 -8.73 -25.79
N CYS A 296 -8.39 -9.18 -26.89
CA CYS A 296 -8.68 -10.57 -27.16
C CYS A 296 -7.91 -10.98 -28.41
N GLN A 297 -7.42 -12.21 -28.45
CA GLN A 297 -6.94 -12.81 -29.69
C GLN A 297 -8.00 -13.79 -30.19
N ALA A 298 -8.18 -13.84 -31.50
CA ALA A 298 -8.83 -15.01 -32.08
C ALA A 298 -7.94 -16.22 -31.75
N ALA A 299 -8.51 -17.23 -31.09
CA ALA A 299 -7.79 -18.47 -30.85
C ALA A 299 -7.20 -18.97 -32.18
N PRO A 300 -5.95 -19.47 -32.23
CA PRO A 300 -5.48 -20.16 -33.42
C PRO A 300 -6.51 -21.27 -33.72
N ALA A 301 -6.98 -21.32 -34.97
CA ALA A 301 -7.96 -22.29 -35.44
C ALA A 301 -7.35 -23.70 -35.43
N SER A 302 -7.07 -24.24 -34.25
CA SER A 302 -6.89 -25.66 -34.05
C SER A 302 -8.25 -26.28 -34.37
N PRO A 303 -8.35 -27.23 -35.31
CA PRO A 303 -9.63 -27.85 -35.61
C PRO A 303 -10.17 -28.41 -34.30
N PRO A 304 -11.36 -27.98 -33.85
CA PRO A 304 -11.90 -28.45 -32.58
C PRO A 304 -11.92 -29.97 -32.63
N CYS A 305 -11.32 -30.59 -31.62
CA CYS A 305 -11.54 -32.00 -31.37
C CYS A 305 -13.06 -32.15 -31.21
N LYS A 306 -13.75 -32.72 -32.19
CA LYS A 306 -15.20 -32.91 -32.10
C LYS A 306 -15.60 -33.70 -30.85
N GLY A 307 -14.68 -34.51 -30.31
CA GLY A 307 -14.84 -35.19 -29.03
C GLY A 307 -15.00 -34.24 -27.84
N SER A 308 -14.18 -33.17 -27.75
CA SER A 308 -14.30 -32.18 -26.68
C SER A 308 -15.51 -31.26 -26.86
N ASP A 309 -15.90 -30.97 -28.11
CA ASP A 309 -17.13 -30.25 -28.41
C ASP A 309 -18.38 -31.02 -27.96
N TRP A 310 -18.48 -32.31 -28.30
CA TRP A 310 -19.57 -33.15 -27.81
C TRP A 310 -19.58 -33.27 -26.28
N ALA A 311 -18.41 -33.37 -25.65
CA ALA A 311 -18.30 -33.37 -24.19
C ALA A 311 -18.79 -32.06 -23.57
N LEU A 312 -18.40 -30.91 -24.13
CA LEU A 312 -18.85 -29.59 -23.68
C LEU A 312 -20.38 -29.47 -23.82
N ARG A 313 -20.91 -29.75 -25.01
CA ARG A 313 -22.36 -29.70 -25.28
C ARG A 313 -23.13 -30.64 -24.35
N LEU A 314 -22.57 -31.81 -24.03
CA LEU A 314 -23.16 -32.73 -23.07
C LEU A 314 -23.22 -32.11 -21.66
N LEU A 315 -22.11 -31.54 -21.18
CA LEU A 315 -21.99 -30.90 -19.87
C LEU A 315 -22.82 -29.60 -19.74
N MET A 316 -23.11 -28.94 -20.86
CA MET A 316 -23.97 -27.77 -20.96
C MET A 316 -25.45 -28.15 -21.18
N GLY A 317 -25.77 -29.42 -21.42
CA GLY A 317 -27.13 -29.87 -21.72
C GLY A 317 -27.66 -29.47 -23.10
N THR A 318 -26.77 -29.11 -24.04
CA THR A 318 -27.10 -28.69 -25.42
C THR A 318 -26.81 -29.76 -26.47
N LEU A 319 -26.33 -30.94 -26.05
CA LEU A 319 -26.14 -32.08 -26.94
C LEU A 319 -27.50 -32.74 -27.27
N PRO A 320 -27.80 -33.05 -28.54
CA PRO A 320 -29.03 -33.71 -28.92
C PRO A 320 -29.18 -35.10 -28.29
N GLY A 321 -30.42 -35.58 -28.23
CA GLY A 321 -30.74 -36.92 -27.74
C GLY A 321 -30.08 -38.02 -28.59
N ALA A 322 -29.97 -39.23 -28.04
CA ALA A 322 -29.22 -40.33 -28.66
C ALA A 322 -29.62 -40.63 -30.12
N GLY A 323 -30.92 -40.57 -30.45
CA GLY A 323 -31.40 -40.85 -31.81
C GLY A 323 -31.04 -39.76 -32.82
N GLU A 324 -31.05 -38.50 -32.42
CA GLU A 324 -30.70 -37.37 -33.27
C GLU A 324 -29.18 -37.30 -33.46
N LEU A 325 -28.39 -37.46 -32.39
CA LEU A 325 -26.94 -37.57 -32.47
C LEU A 325 -26.49 -38.75 -33.37
N GLN A 326 -27.21 -39.88 -33.31
CA GLN A 326 -26.96 -41.00 -34.22
C GLN A 326 -27.19 -40.61 -35.68
N ALA A 327 -28.29 -39.91 -35.98
CA ALA A 327 -28.63 -39.49 -37.33
C ALA A 327 -27.59 -38.49 -37.88
N GLU A 328 -27.24 -37.46 -37.10
CA GLU A 328 -26.24 -36.46 -37.46
C GLU A 328 -24.86 -37.10 -37.71
N PHE A 329 -24.38 -37.92 -36.76
CA PHE A 329 -23.07 -38.56 -36.88
C PHE A 329 -23.02 -39.58 -38.02
N ALA A 330 -24.09 -40.37 -38.21
CA ALA A 330 -24.17 -41.31 -39.31
C ALA A 330 -24.16 -40.60 -40.67
N GLY A 331 -24.93 -39.52 -40.80
CA GLY A 331 -24.96 -38.71 -42.03
C GLY A 331 -23.58 -38.19 -42.38
N GLU A 332 -22.89 -37.52 -41.45
CA GLU A 332 -21.58 -36.93 -41.73
C GLU A 332 -20.52 -37.99 -42.07
N VAL A 333 -20.52 -39.15 -41.40
CA VAL A 333 -19.60 -40.25 -41.75
C VAL A 333 -19.95 -40.85 -43.11
N GLN A 334 -21.23 -41.04 -43.42
CA GLN A 334 -21.66 -41.61 -44.70
C GLN A 334 -21.38 -40.69 -45.87
N ASP A 335 -21.55 -39.38 -45.71
CA ASP A 335 -21.24 -38.37 -46.73
C ASP A 335 -19.74 -38.37 -47.05
N ARG A 336 -18.87 -38.43 -46.03
CA ARG A 336 -17.42 -38.55 -46.23
C ARG A 336 -17.03 -39.86 -46.92
N ILE A 337 -17.66 -40.98 -46.56
CA ILE A 337 -17.45 -42.27 -47.22
C ILE A 337 -17.89 -42.20 -48.70
N ALA A 338 -19.03 -41.56 -48.99
CA ALA A 338 -19.52 -41.38 -50.35
C ALA A 338 -18.61 -40.48 -51.18
N ALA A 339 -18.00 -39.46 -50.56
CA ALA A 339 -17.02 -38.57 -51.17
C ALA A 339 -15.61 -39.19 -51.31
N GLY A 340 -15.36 -40.39 -50.80
CA GLY A 340 -14.04 -41.04 -50.83
C GLY A 340 -13.04 -40.54 -49.77
N ASP A 341 -13.46 -39.69 -48.83
CA ASP A 341 -12.65 -39.14 -47.74
C ASP A 341 -12.54 -40.14 -46.57
N ALA A 342 -11.82 -41.24 -46.79
CA ALA A 342 -11.59 -42.26 -45.76
C ALA A 342 -10.79 -41.73 -44.56
N GLU A 343 -9.91 -40.75 -44.79
CA GLU A 343 -9.07 -40.14 -43.76
C GLU A 343 -9.90 -39.24 -42.84
N GLY A 344 -10.71 -38.33 -43.38
CA GLY A 344 -11.62 -37.49 -42.61
C GLY A 344 -12.71 -38.29 -41.91
N ALA A 345 -13.28 -39.32 -42.55
CA ALA A 345 -14.18 -40.25 -41.88
C ALA A 345 -13.50 -40.93 -40.68
N THR A 346 -12.25 -41.41 -40.85
CA THR A 346 -11.49 -42.03 -39.76
C THR A 346 -11.19 -41.05 -38.62
N ARG A 347 -10.80 -39.79 -38.92
CA ARG A 347 -10.58 -38.73 -37.92
C ARG A 347 -11.84 -38.42 -37.11
N LEU A 348 -12.98 -38.28 -37.80
CA LEU A 348 -14.28 -38.04 -37.17
C LEU A 348 -14.67 -39.19 -36.24
N MET A 349 -14.51 -40.44 -36.71
CA MET A 349 -14.79 -41.62 -35.91
C MET A 349 -13.83 -41.80 -34.73
N ASN A 350 -12.56 -41.38 -34.86
CA ASN A 350 -11.61 -41.35 -33.74
C ASN A 350 -12.07 -40.36 -32.66
N SER A 351 -12.56 -39.19 -33.06
CA SER A 351 -13.12 -38.20 -32.12
C SER A 351 -14.34 -38.75 -31.36
N MET A 352 -15.21 -39.51 -32.05
CA MET A 352 -16.37 -40.14 -31.42
C MET A 352 -15.96 -41.27 -30.47
N ASP A 353 -14.91 -42.04 -30.79
CA ASP A 353 -14.41 -43.05 -29.87
C ASP A 353 -13.85 -42.44 -28.58
N ILE A 354 -13.18 -41.29 -28.66
CA ILE A 354 -12.69 -40.53 -27.49
C ILE A 354 -13.88 -40.07 -26.64
N PHE A 355 -14.89 -39.45 -27.26
CA PHE A 355 -16.09 -38.98 -26.55
C PHE A 355 -16.83 -40.13 -25.85
N LEU A 356 -17.16 -41.20 -26.58
CA LEU A 356 -17.85 -42.37 -26.04
C LEU A 356 -16.99 -43.21 -25.08
N GLY A 357 -15.68 -42.96 -25.09
CA GLY A 357 -14.69 -43.50 -24.18
C GLY A 357 -14.80 -42.95 -22.76
N GLY A 358 -15.48 -41.82 -22.61
CA GLY A 358 -15.68 -41.14 -21.34
C GLY A 358 -14.53 -40.20 -20.96
N PRO A 359 -14.69 -39.52 -19.82
CA PRO A 359 -13.81 -38.45 -19.37
C PRO A 359 -12.34 -38.86 -19.35
N GLN A 360 -11.98 -40.01 -18.76
CA GLN A 360 -10.57 -40.44 -18.66
C GLN A 360 -9.88 -40.57 -20.02
N GLN A 361 -10.62 -40.91 -21.09
CA GLN A 361 -10.06 -41.01 -22.43
C GLN A 361 -9.84 -39.65 -23.09
N LEU A 362 -10.67 -38.66 -22.76
CA LEU A 362 -10.54 -37.29 -23.26
C LEU A 362 -9.26 -36.60 -22.74
N PHE A 363 -8.81 -36.96 -21.52
CA PHE A 363 -7.62 -36.37 -20.88
C PHE A 363 -6.30 -37.09 -21.22
N ALA A 364 -6.34 -38.39 -21.56
CA ALA A 364 -5.15 -39.21 -21.81
C ALA A 364 -4.54 -39.06 -23.22
N CYS A 365 -4.73 -37.89 -23.87
CA CYS A 365 -4.56 -37.70 -25.31
C CYS A 365 -3.16 -38.03 -25.88
N ARG A 366 -2.13 -38.15 -25.03
CA ARG A 366 -0.77 -38.54 -25.45
C ARG A 366 -0.52 -40.04 -25.66
N GLN A 367 -1.42 -40.95 -25.25
CA GLN A 367 -1.09 -42.39 -25.24
C GLN A 367 -2.13 -43.31 -25.88
N GLN A 368 -3.15 -42.78 -26.57
CA GLN A 368 -4.15 -43.65 -27.17
C GLN A 368 -3.82 -44.02 -28.62
N PRO A 369 -3.95 -45.30 -29.00
CA PRO A 369 -3.74 -45.73 -30.38
C PRO A 369 -4.86 -45.15 -31.25
N VAL A 370 -4.54 -44.04 -31.94
CA VAL A 370 -5.37 -43.52 -33.03
C VAL A 370 -5.54 -44.64 -34.05
N ARG A 371 -6.78 -45.09 -34.29
CA ARG A 371 -7.02 -46.12 -35.31
C ARG A 371 -6.59 -45.56 -36.67
N ALA A 372 -5.68 -46.26 -37.32
CA ALA A 372 -5.19 -45.92 -38.64
C ALA A 372 -6.31 -45.99 -39.68
N VAL A 373 -6.15 -45.23 -40.76
CA VAL A 373 -7.04 -45.28 -41.92
C VAL A 373 -7.03 -46.71 -42.48
N PRO A 374 -8.21 -47.35 -42.67
CA PRO A 374 -8.28 -48.70 -43.18
C PRO A 374 -7.68 -48.82 -44.59
N ARG A 375 -6.95 -49.91 -44.84
CA ARG A 375 -6.29 -50.19 -46.13
C ARG A 375 -7.21 -50.99 -47.07
N PRO A 376 -7.04 -50.87 -48.41
CA PRO A 376 -7.76 -51.69 -49.39
C PRO A 376 -7.62 -53.20 -49.13
N PRO A 377 -8.55 -54.05 -49.60
CA PRO A 377 -9.64 -53.76 -50.56
C PRO A 377 -11.02 -53.43 -49.92
N PHE A 378 -11.18 -53.45 -48.60
CA PHE A 378 -12.50 -53.36 -47.93
C PHE A 378 -12.73 -52.10 -47.09
N VAL A 379 -12.14 -50.96 -47.48
CA VAL A 379 -12.20 -49.70 -46.72
C VAL A 379 -13.64 -49.29 -46.37
N ARG A 380 -14.55 -49.28 -47.35
CA ARG A 380 -15.96 -48.91 -47.16
C ARG A 380 -16.69 -49.84 -46.20
N TRP A 381 -16.44 -51.15 -46.27
CA TRP A 381 -17.07 -52.13 -45.38
C TRP A 381 -16.55 -51.97 -43.94
N GLN A 382 -15.23 -51.78 -43.77
CA GLN A 382 -14.61 -51.60 -42.46
C GLN A 382 -15.11 -50.34 -41.75
N LEU A 383 -15.22 -49.22 -42.48
CA LEU A 383 -15.77 -47.97 -41.94
C LEU A 383 -17.26 -48.12 -41.56
N ASN A 384 -18.08 -48.71 -42.43
CA ASN A 384 -19.51 -48.93 -42.12
C ASN A 384 -19.72 -49.89 -40.94
N ARG A 385 -18.90 -50.94 -40.80
CA ARG A 385 -18.94 -51.83 -39.64
C ARG A 385 -18.60 -51.09 -38.34
N ARG A 386 -17.57 -50.24 -38.37
CA ARG A 386 -17.19 -49.39 -37.23
C ARG A 386 -18.30 -48.40 -36.90
N LEU A 387 -18.92 -47.78 -37.90
CA LEU A 387 -20.03 -46.84 -37.72
C LEU A 387 -21.19 -47.51 -36.98
N ARG A 388 -21.64 -48.70 -37.41
CA ARG A 388 -22.69 -49.46 -36.71
C ARG A 388 -22.37 -49.71 -35.23
N SER A 389 -21.11 -50.03 -34.94
CA SER A 389 -20.66 -50.24 -33.55
C SER A 389 -20.69 -48.96 -32.73
N GLN A 390 -20.35 -47.81 -33.31
CA GLN A 390 -20.41 -46.51 -32.61
C GLN A 390 -21.84 -46.05 -32.41
N LEU A 391 -22.71 -46.23 -33.41
CA LEU A 391 -24.15 -45.95 -33.27
C LEU A 391 -24.76 -46.76 -32.12
N ALA A 392 -24.47 -48.06 -32.02
CA ALA A 392 -24.93 -48.88 -30.91
C ALA A 392 -24.44 -48.38 -29.52
N ARG A 393 -23.22 -47.83 -29.44
CA ARG A 393 -22.70 -47.21 -28.22
C ARG A 393 -23.40 -45.88 -27.90
N ILE A 394 -23.74 -45.08 -28.91
CA ILE A 394 -24.49 -43.82 -28.74
C ILE A 394 -25.89 -44.10 -28.15
N SER A 395 -26.51 -45.26 -28.42
CA SER A 395 -27.77 -45.62 -27.73
C SER A 395 -27.65 -45.64 -26.20
N GLY A 396 -26.44 -45.82 -25.67
CA GLY A 396 -26.12 -45.73 -24.24
C GLY A 396 -25.78 -44.32 -23.74
N LEU A 397 -26.10 -43.25 -24.48
CA LEU A 397 -25.69 -41.87 -24.17
C LEU A 397 -26.01 -41.42 -22.74
N SER A 398 -27.13 -41.86 -22.15
CA SER A 398 -27.49 -41.49 -20.78
C SER A 398 -26.49 -42.02 -19.73
N ALA A 399 -25.88 -43.19 -19.95
CA ALA A 399 -24.84 -43.71 -19.09
C ALA A 399 -23.53 -42.94 -19.26
N ILE A 400 -23.23 -42.51 -20.49
CA ILE A 400 -22.07 -41.67 -20.81
C ILE A 400 -22.23 -40.28 -20.18
N ALA A 401 -23.41 -39.67 -20.28
CA ALA A 401 -23.77 -38.42 -19.63
C ALA A 401 -23.52 -38.47 -18.12
N ARG A 402 -24.06 -39.50 -17.44
CA ARG A 402 -23.80 -39.72 -16.01
C ARG A 402 -22.31 -39.85 -15.68
N SER A 403 -21.54 -40.50 -16.55
CA SER A 403 -20.08 -40.62 -16.38
C SER A 403 -19.38 -39.26 -16.47
N TYR A 404 -19.72 -38.45 -17.48
CA TYR A 404 -19.19 -37.08 -17.62
C TYR A 404 -19.63 -36.17 -16.48
N ASP A 405 -20.88 -36.22 -16.04
CA ASP A 405 -21.37 -35.43 -14.90
C ASP A 405 -20.67 -35.81 -13.58
N THR A 406 -20.50 -37.12 -13.35
CA THR A 406 -19.78 -37.63 -12.17
C THR A 406 -18.31 -37.19 -12.21
N ALA A 407 -17.69 -37.28 -13.38
CA ALA A 407 -16.29 -36.93 -13.53
C ALA A 407 -16.08 -35.42 -13.54
N ARG A 408 -17.00 -34.60 -14.05
CA ARG A 408 -16.90 -33.13 -14.08
C ARG A 408 -16.49 -32.58 -12.72
N TRP A 409 -17.16 -33.04 -11.68
CA TRP A 409 -16.81 -32.70 -10.30
C TRP A 409 -15.44 -33.21 -9.88
N GLN A 410 -15.13 -34.47 -10.17
CA GLN A 410 -13.85 -35.11 -9.81
C GLN A 410 -12.64 -34.47 -10.52
N LEU A 411 -12.79 -34.08 -11.78
CA LEU A 411 -11.73 -33.57 -12.64
C LEU A 411 -11.44 -32.09 -12.40
N GLY A 412 -12.45 -31.32 -11.99
CA GLY A 412 -12.27 -29.95 -11.50
C GLY A 412 -11.79 -29.88 -10.03
N THR A 413 -11.43 -31.02 -9.40
CA THR A 413 -10.93 -31.01 -8.01
C THR A 413 -9.45 -30.68 -7.91
N ILE A 414 -9.09 -30.08 -6.77
CA ILE A 414 -7.69 -29.91 -6.33
C ILE A 414 -6.94 -31.24 -6.38
N ALA A 415 -7.57 -32.31 -5.91
CA ALA A 415 -6.94 -33.63 -5.83
C ALA A 415 -6.45 -34.06 -7.22
N TYR A 416 -7.28 -33.93 -8.25
CA TYR A 416 -6.94 -34.27 -9.63
C TYR A 416 -5.80 -33.40 -10.16
N TRP A 417 -5.89 -32.08 -10.00
CA TRP A 417 -4.84 -31.15 -10.44
C TRP A 417 -3.49 -31.38 -9.73
N GLY A 418 -3.51 -31.74 -8.45
CA GLY A 418 -2.31 -32.10 -7.70
C GLY A 418 -1.61 -33.38 -8.19
N GLN A 419 -2.34 -34.29 -8.86
CA GLN A 419 -1.77 -35.52 -9.43
C GLN A 419 -1.03 -35.30 -10.74
N MET A 420 -1.30 -34.18 -11.42
CA MET A 420 -0.80 -33.87 -12.75
C MET A 420 0.60 -33.22 -12.73
N GLY A 421 1.15 -32.94 -11.54
CA GLY A 421 2.56 -32.59 -11.34
C GLY A 421 3.39 -33.80 -10.97
N GLY A 422 4.69 -33.77 -11.25
CA GLY A 422 5.66 -34.82 -10.90
C GLY A 422 5.72 -35.28 -9.43
N ASN A 423 4.83 -34.82 -8.54
CA ASN A 423 4.54 -35.45 -7.26
C ASN A 423 3.46 -36.54 -7.44
N ARG A 424 3.89 -37.80 -7.58
CA ARG A 424 3.00 -38.97 -7.64
C ARG A 424 2.01 -38.98 -6.47
N PRO A 425 0.68 -39.05 -6.72
CA PRO A 425 -0.27 -39.52 -5.72
C PRO A 425 -0.15 -41.04 -5.55
N PRO A 426 -0.61 -41.58 -4.40
CA PRO A 426 -0.59 -43.01 -4.15
C PRO A 426 -1.45 -43.75 -5.19
N SER A 427 -0.96 -44.93 -5.58
CA SER A 427 -1.34 -45.74 -6.74
C SER A 427 -2.75 -46.38 -6.71
N ASP A 428 -3.74 -45.79 -6.03
CA ASP A 428 -5.06 -46.40 -5.89
C ASP A 428 -6.22 -45.40 -6.09
N PRO A 429 -6.90 -45.42 -7.26
CA PRO A 429 -8.06 -44.56 -7.52
C PRO A 429 -9.30 -44.92 -6.69
N ALA A 430 -9.29 -46.02 -5.92
CA ALA A 430 -10.37 -46.37 -4.99
C ALA A 430 -10.29 -45.62 -3.63
N ARG A 431 -9.28 -44.75 -3.44
CA ARG A 431 -9.04 -43.99 -2.20
C ARG A 431 -9.20 -42.47 -2.34
N ALA A 432 -10.06 -41.98 -3.23
CA ALA A 432 -10.55 -40.60 -3.07
C ALA A 432 -11.48 -40.58 -1.84
N PRO A 433 -11.10 -39.98 -0.70
CA PRO A 433 -11.91 -40.07 0.50
C PRO A 433 -13.19 -39.29 0.28
N GLU A 434 -14.35 -39.89 0.55
CA GLU A 434 -15.68 -39.25 0.53
C GLU A 434 -15.80 -37.98 1.40
N GLY A 435 -14.75 -37.57 2.12
CA GLY A 435 -14.68 -36.33 2.90
C GLY A 435 -13.61 -35.32 2.44
N ALA A 436 -12.89 -35.54 1.35
CA ALA A 436 -11.87 -34.59 0.86
C ALA A 436 -12.51 -33.33 0.27
N LEU A 437 -13.58 -33.48 -0.52
CA LEU A 437 -14.37 -32.35 -1.04
C LEU A 437 -15.03 -31.56 0.09
N GLN A 438 -15.54 -32.24 1.12
CA GLN A 438 -16.17 -31.61 2.27
C GLN A 438 -15.16 -30.86 3.14
N ARG A 439 -14.01 -31.47 3.46
CA ARG A 439 -12.89 -30.78 4.15
C ARG A 439 -12.35 -29.60 3.34
N GLN A 440 -12.32 -29.72 2.02
CA GLN A 440 -11.90 -28.65 1.13
C GLN A 440 -12.90 -27.49 1.13
N GLN A 441 -14.21 -27.79 1.06
CA GLN A 441 -15.26 -26.78 1.21
C GLN A 441 -15.20 -26.12 2.59
N GLU A 442 -14.92 -26.88 3.65
CA GLU A 442 -14.73 -26.36 5.02
C GLU A 442 -13.51 -25.43 5.11
N LEU A 443 -12.37 -25.79 4.50
CA LEU A 443 -11.17 -24.96 4.43
C LEU A 443 -11.41 -23.68 3.61
N SER A 444 -12.06 -23.77 2.45
CA SER A 444 -12.46 -22.61 1.66
C SER A 444 -13.39 -21.68 2.45
N VAL A 445 -14.37 -22.24 3.19
CA VAL A 445 -15.28 -21.48 4.05
C VAL A 445 -14.54 -20.82 5.21
N LEU A 446 -13.56 -21.50 5.83
CA LEU A 446 -12.73 -20.93 6.89
C LEU A 446 -11.85 -19.80 6.37
N HIS A 447 -11.25 -19.96 5.19
CA HIS A 447 -10.46 -18.93 4.52
C HIS A 447 -11.33 -17.69 4.20
N LEU A 448 -12.50 -17.90 3.58
CA LEU A 448 -13.51 -16.86 3.33
C LEU A 448 -13.96 -16.14 4.61
N LYS A 449 -14.16 -16.87 5.72
CA LYS A 449 -14.52 -16.28 7.02
C LYS A 449 -13.37 -15.44 7.59
N SER A 450 -12.13 -15.92 7.48
CA SER A 450 -10.93 -15.20 7.93
C SER A 450 -10.76 -13.90 7.15
N ASP A 451 -10.84 -13.97 5.82
CA ASP A 451 -10.74 -12.81 4.94
C ASP A 451 -11.84 -11.77 5.19
N ASN A 452 -13.09 -12.22 5.29
CA ASN A 452 -14.21 -11.32 5.60
C ASN A 452 -14.03 -10.66 6.97
N ARG A 453 -13.44 -11.37 7.95
CA ARG A 453 -13.13 -10.81 9.26
C ARG A 453 -12.00 -9.78 9.17
N LEU A 454 -10.93 -10.06 8.43
CA LEU A 454 -9.81 -9.13 8.24
C LEU A 454 -10.28 -7.85 7.54
N ARG A 455 -11.06 -7.98 6.46
CA ARG A 455 -11.66 -6.83 5.75
C ARG A 455 -12.67 -6.09 6.61
N GLY A 456 -13.44 -6.81 7.42
CA GLY A 456 -14.37 -6.22 8.39
C GLY A 456 -13.63 -5.38 9.44
N LEU A 457 -12.48 -5.86 9.93
CA LEU A 457 -11.60 -5.12 10.83
C LEU A 457 -10.98 -3.89 10.15
N GLN A 458 -10.45 -4.03 8.94
CA GLN A 458 -9.91 -2.91 8.16
C GLN A 458 -10.99 -1.85 7.87
N SER A 459 -12.17 -2.27 7.43
CA SER A 459 -13.30 -1.36 7.19
C SER A 459 -13.77 -0.67 8.48
N ALA A 460 -13.77 -1.39 9.60
CA ALA A 460 -14.10 -0.83 10.90
C ALA A 460 -13.06 0.20 11.35
N TRP A 461 -11.77 -0.06 11.14
CA TRP A 461 -10.69 0.90 11.38
C TRP A 461 -10.82 2.12 10.49
N SER A 462 -11.02 1.96 9.18
CA SER A 462 -11.22 3.10 8.28
C SER A 462 -12.42 3.95 8.69
N ARG A 463 -13.53 3.32 9.10
CA ARG A 463 -14.70 4.04 9.64
C ARG A 463 -14.40 4.76 10.96
N GLN A 464 -13.67 4.12 11.88
CA GLN A 464 -13.25 4.74 13.13
C GLN A 464 -12.32 5.93 12.90
N PHE A 465 -11.40 5.81 11.95
CA PHE A 465 -10.47 6.87 11.59
C PHE A 465 -11.20 8.06 10.96
N ALA A 466 -12.07 7.81 9.98
CA ALA A 466 -12.93 8.84 9.39
C ALA A 466 -13.86 9.49 10.43
N ALA A 467 -14.38 8.71 11.38
CA ALA A 467 -15.19 9.25 12.49
C ALA A 467 -14.35 10.10 13.45
N LEU A 468 -13.08 9.74 13.70
CA LEU A 468 -12.16 10.53 14.50
C LEU A 468 -11.81 11.83 13.78
N GLU A 469 -11.45 11.78 12.49
CA GLU A 469 -11.22 12.96 11.66
C GLU A 469 -12.44 13.88 11.65
N GLY A 470 -13.63 13.34 11.41
CA GLY A 470 -14.88 14.10 11.46
C GLY A 470 -15.16 14.70 12.84
N ARG A 471 -14.78 14.03 13.94
CA ARG A 471 -14.84 14.61 15.29
C ARG A 471 -13.82 15.71 15.49
N LEU A 472 -12.59 15.55 14.98
CA LEU A 472 -11.55 16.57 15.06
C LEU A 472 -11.97 17.82 14.26
N GLU A 473 -12.54 17.64 13.06
CA GLU A 473 -13.13 18.71 12.25
C GLU A 473 -14.32 19.38 12.94
N HIS A 474 -15.28 18.60 13.45
CA HIS A 474 -16.46 19.10 14.14
C HIS A 474 -16.11 19.94 15.37
N ASN A 475 -15.14 19.47 16.16
CA ASN A 475 -14.61 20.20 17.31
C ASN A 475 -13.60 21.29 16.90
N ARG A 476 -13.30 21.43 15.61
CA ARG A 476 -12.35 22.39 15.03
C ARG A 476 -10.95 22.29 15.63
N LEU A 477 -10.55 21.07 15.97
CA LEU A 477 -9.22 20.72 16.48
C LEU A 477 -8.19 20.52 15.35
N LEU A 478 -8.61 20.49 14.08
CA LEU A 478 -7.70 20.59 12.93
C LEU A 478 -7.26 22.04 12.63
N ASP A 479 -7.93 23.03 13.24
CA ASP A 479 -7.51 24.42 13.17
C ASP A 479 -6.41 24.65 14.23
N THR A 480 -5.16 24.49 13.80
CA THR A 480 -3.98 24.69 14.64
C THR A 480 -3.91 26.10 15.20
N GLY A 481 -4.36 27.10 14.45
CA GLY A 481 -4.41 28.50 14.88
C GLY A 481 -5.36 28.69 16.07
N ARG A 482 -6.55 28.07 16.01
CA ARG A 482 -7.50 28.12 17.13
C ARG A 482 -7.04 27.33 18.35
N SER A 483 -6.45 26.16 18.13
CA SER A 483 -5.93 25.32 19.22
C SER A 483 -4.82 26.04 19.99
N HIS A 484 -3.93 26.75 19.28
CA HIS A 484 -2.94 27.63 19.89
C HIS A 484 -3.60 28.77 20.68
N ALA A 485 -4.61 29.44 20.11
CA ALA A 485 -5.30 30.53 20.80
C ALA A 485 -5.96 30.09 22.13
N ASP A 486 -6.51 28.88 22.19
CA ASP A 486 -7.10 28.35 23.43
C ASP A 486 -6.02 27.99 24.47
N GLN A 487 -4.90 27.40 24.04
CA GLN A 487 -3.74 27.17 24.91
C GLN A 487 -3.12 28.48 25.42
N ASP A 488 -3.10 29.52 24.58
CA ASP A 488 -2.58 30.84 24.95
C ASP A 488 -3.49 31.50 26.00
N ARG A 489 -4.81 31.37 25.85
CA ARG A 489 -5.78 31.83 26.87
C ARG A 489 -5.57 31.08 28.20
N ALA A 490 -5.38 29.77 28.16
CA ALA A 490 -5.08 28.98 29.37
C ALA A 490 -3.75 29.40 30.00
N SER A 491 -2.72 29.62 29.19
CA SER A 491 -1.40 30.08 29.65
C SER A 491 -1.48 31.47 30.29
N GLN A 492 -2.24 32.40 29.72
CA GLN A 492 -2.49 33.73 30.31
C GLN A 492 -3.14 33.66 31.69
N ILE A 493 -4.14 32.79 31.86
CA ILE A 493 -4.78 32.56 33.16
C ILE A 493 -3.75 32.00 34.15
N MET A 494 -2.97 31.00 33.76
CA MET A 494 -1.95 30.42 34.63
C MET A 494 -0.84 31.41 35.01
N MET A 495 -0.39 32.25 34.08
CA MET A 495 0.57 33.33 34.36
C MET A 495 0.04 34.32 35.40
N SER A 496 -1.26 34.66 35.37
CA SER A 496 -1.86 35.53 36.38
C SER A 496 -1.78 34.95 37.80
N LEU A 497 -1.85 33.62 37.93
CA LEU A 497 -1.74 32.91 39.21
C LEU A 497 -0.29 32.76 39.72
N LEU A 498 0.68 33.00 38.85
CA LEU A 498 2.11 32.92 39.17
C LEU A 498 2.71 34.27 39.58
N ARG A 499 2.09 35.39 39.18
CA ARG A 499 2.53 36.73 39.57
C ARG A 499 2.60 36.86 41.09
N ASP A 500 3.76 37.26 41.62
CA ASP A 500 4.01 37.42 43.06
C ASP A 500 3.73 36.18 43.93
N ARG A 501 3.61 34.99 43.33
CA ARG A 501 3.31 33.74 44.05
C ARG A 501 4.32 33.40 45.14
N HIS A 502 5.57 33.80 44.95
CA HIS A 502 6.69 33.55 45.85
C HIS A 502 7.25 34.84 46.45
N LYS A 503 6.36 35.83 46.66
CA LYS A 503 6.75 37.15 47.19
C LYS A 503 7.61 37.04 48.45
N GLY A 504 8.81 37.61 48.38
CA GLY A 504 9.75 37.65 49.51
C GLY A 504 10.48 36.33 49.80
N ARG A 505 10.32 35.30 48.96
CA ARG A 505 11.07 34.05 49.07
C ARG A 505 12.36 34.11 48.25
N ARG A 506 13.31 33.26 48.63
CA ARG A 506 14.53 32.98 47.89
C ARG A 506 14.24 31.99 46.74
N ALA A 507 14.82 32.28 45.58
CA ALA A 507 14.83 31.39 44.42
C ALA A 507 16.22 30.81 44.19
N VAL A 508 16.29 29.54 43.78
CA VAL A 508 17.53 28.88 43.36
C VAL A 508 17.40 28.43 41.92
N ILE A 509 18.24 28.97 41.05
CA ILE A 509 18.32 28.59 39.64
C ILE A 509 19.46 27.59 39.47
N VAL A 510 19.10 26.38 39.05
CA VAL A 510 19.99 25.23 38.91
C VAL A 510 20.39 25.10 37.44
N GLY A 511 21.63 25.46 37.14
CA GLY A 511 22.29 25.18 35.86
C GLY A 511 22.69 23.72 35.74
N ASN A 512 23.27 23.35 34.60
CA ASN A 512 23.66 21.97 34.29
C ASN A 512 25.19 21.79 34.19
N GLY A 513 25.97 22.72 34.74
CA GLY A 513 27.44 22.74 34.64
C GLY A 513 28.11 21.64 35.47
N PRO A 514 29.37 21.28 35.16
CA PRO A 514 30.12 20.20 35.85
C PRO A 514 30.28 20.38 37.37
N SER A 515 30.19 21.60 37.90
CA SER A 515 30.32 21.87 39.33
C SER A 515 29.09 21.47 40.14
N LEU A 516 27.96 21.21 39.48
CA LEU A 516 26.74 20.73 40.14
C LEU A 516 26.95 19.31 40.66
N ARG A 517 26.63 19.08 41.93
CA ARG A 517 26.58 17.75 42.53
C ARG A 517 25.14 17.35 42.79
N ILE A 518 24.81 16.08 42.57
CA ILE A 518 23.47 15.56 42.83
C ILE A 518 23.10 15.73 44.31
N SER A 519 24.05 15.53 45.23
CA SER A 519 23.88 15.77 46.67
C SER A 519 23.56 17.22 47.04
N ASP A 520 23.90 18.20 46.18
CA ASP A 520 23.54 19.59 46.40
C ASP A 520 22.04 19.82 46.15
N LEU A 521 21.41 19.03 45.26
CA LEU A 521 19.98 19.12 44.95
C LEU A 521 19.09 18.73 46.14
N ASP A 522 19.52 17.72 46.91
CA ASP A 522 18.79 17.24 48.09
C ASP A 522 18.66 18.32 49.19
N ARG A 523 19.53 19.35 49.16
CA ARG A 523 19.56 20.45 50.13
C ARG A 523 18.63 21.60 49.75
N LEU A 524 17.95 21.54 48.60
CA LEU A 524 17.13 22.64 48.04
C LEU A 524 15.62 22.46 48.26
N GLN A 525 15.18 21.45 49.01
CA GLN A 525 13.75 21.08 49.10
C GLN A 525 12.85 22.20 49.67
N ALA A 526 13.42 23.11 50.47
CA ALA A 526 12.68 24.21 51.09
C ALA A 526 12.61 25.48 50.22
N ASP A 527 13.40 25.57 49.15
CA ASP A 527 13.51 26.75 48.30
C ASP A 527 12.66 26.67 47.04
N VAL A 528 12.37 27.83 46.43
CA VAL A 528 11.73 27.86 45.11
C VAL A 528 12.80 27.59 44.07
N THR A 529 12.68 26.47 43.36
CA THR A 529 13.76 26.03 42.47
C THR A 529 13.35 26.09 40.99
N PHE A 530 14.27 26.59 40.17
CA PHE A 530 14.14 26.63 38.71
C PHE A 530 15.24 25.78 38.12
N ALA A 531 14.89 24.84 37.25
CA ALA A 531 15.88 24.03 36.54
C ALA A 531 15.45 23.79 35.09
N SER A 532 16.38 23.33 34.26
CA SER A 532 16.15 23.34 32.82
C SER A 532 16.89 22.22 32.10
N ASN A 533 16.51 22.03 30.83
CA ASN A 533 17.16 21.09 29.91
C ASN A 533 17.27 19.69 30.54
N LYS A 534 18.39 18.99 30.39
CA LYS A 534 18.51 17.60 30.83
C LYS A 534 18.83 17.42 32.32
N ILE A 535 18.42 18.37 33.18
CA ILE A 535 18.53 18.21 34.65
C ILE A 535 17.80 16.96 35.16
N TYR A 536 16.77 16.51 34.44
CA TYR A 536 16.04 15.28 34.76
C TYR A 536 16.91 14.02 34.76
N LEU A 537 18.13 14.06 34.20
CA LEU A 537 19.08 12.96 34.31
C LEU A 537 19.50 12.69 35.77
N ALA A 538 19.40 13.69 36.67
CA ALA A 538 19.64 13.49 38.10
C ALA A 538 18.51 12.71 38.81
N TYR A 539 17.32 12.60 38.21
CA TYR A 539 16.11 12.14 38.91
C TYR A 539 16.14 10.66 39.33
N GLY A 540 17.03 9.86 38.74
CA GLY A 540 17.29 8.48 39.16
C GLY A 540 18.12 8.37 40.44
N GLU A 541 18.82 9.44 40.82
CA GLU A 541 19.76 9.48 41.95
C GLU A 541 19.29 10.39 43.10
N THR A 542 18.24 11.20 42.88
CA THR A 542 17.63 12.06 43.89
C THR A 542 16.10 12.10 43.79
N PHE A 543 15.42 12.25 44.93
CA PHE A 543 13.98 12.53 45.00
C PHE A 543 13.63 13.98 44.69
N TRP A 544 14.61 14.88 44.65
CA TRP A 544 14.40 16.28 44.36
C TRP A 544 13.82 16.49 42.97
N ARG A 545 12.82 17.37 42.87
CA ARG A 545 12.27 17.88 41.60
C ARG A 545 12.24 19.41 41.69
N PRO A 546 12.55 20.12 40.59
CA PRO A 546 12.48 21.57 40.59
C PRO A 546 11.02 22.02 40.74
N THR A 547 10.80 23.18 41.37
CA THR A 547 9.46 23.79 41.42
C THR A 547 9.01 24.15 40.00
N TYR A 548 9.92 24.71 39.22
CA TYR A 548 9.70 25.12 37.84
C TYR A 548 10.73 24.50 36.91
N TYR A 549 10.24 23.93 35.81
CA TYR A 549 11.07 23.35 34.77
C TYR A 549 10.91 24.12 33.46
N SER A 550 12.01 24.43 32.79
CA SER A 550 12.01 25.23 31.56
C SER A 550 12.97 24.69 30.50
N VAL A 551 12.60 24.84 29.22
CA VAL A 551 13.48 24.61 28.07
C VAL A 551 13.22 25.72 27.07
N GLU A 552 14.29 26.23 26.45
CA GLU A 552 14.23 27.30 25.44
C GLU A 552 14.96 26.91 24.15
N ASP A 553 15.94 26.01 24.22
CA ASP A 553 16.72 25.58 23.06
C ASP A 553 15.95 24.54 22.21
N GLY A 554 15.80 24.83 20.92
CA GLY A 554 15.10 23.96 19.97
C GLY A 554 15.75 22.59 19.77
N LEU A 555 17.08 22.49 19.81
CA LEU A 555 17.78 21.19 19.71
C LEU A 555 17.52 20.34 20.95
N VAL A 556 17.44 20.94 22.14
CA VAL A 556 17.12 20.21 23.37
C VAL A 556 15.69 19.66 23.32
N ILE A 557 14.74 20.48 22.84
CA ILE A 557 13.35 20.03 22.63
C ILE A 557 13.29 18.87 21.64
N GLN A 558 13.93 18.99 20.48
CA GLN A 558 13.88 17.98 19.43
C GLN A 558 14.56 16.67 19.84
N ASN A 559 15.70 16.76 20.53
CA ASN A 559 16.47 15.57 20.94
C ASN A 559 15.90 14.86 22.17
N SER A 560 14.98 15.47 22.92
CA SER A 560 14.53 14.96 24.22
C SER A 560 13.04 15.14 24.47
N TRP A 561 12.24 15.21 23.40
CA TRP A 561 10.81 15.51 23.45
C TRP A 561 10.05 14.57 24.39
N ASP A 562 10.19 13.24 24.21
CA ASP A 562 9.46 12.24 24.99
C ASP A 562 9.78 12.34 26.49
N GLN A 563 11.06 12.50 26.82
CA GLN A 563 11.51 12.61 28.20
C GLN A 563 10.97 13.88 28.84
N ILE A 564 11.05 15.02 28.14
CA ILE A 564 10.59 16.33 28.62
C ILE A 564 9.05 16.34 28.79
N ALA A 565 8.32 15.81 27.82
CA ALA A 565 6.86 15.68 27.89
C ALA A 565 6.43 14.77 29.06
N GLY A 566 7.15 13.68 29.29
CA GLY A 566 6.87 12.73 30.37
C GLY A 566 7.22 13.20 31.79
N LEU A 567 7.96 14.30 31.96
CA LEU A 567 8.34 14.77 33.31
C LEU A 567 7.11 15.12 34.14
N GLN A 568 7.12 14.66 35.39
CA GLN A 568 6.11 14.91 36.41
C GLN A 568 6.74 15.56 37.65
N GLY A 569 5.92 16.24 38.45
CA GLY A 569 6.35 16.82 39.73
C GLY A 569 6.92 18.24 39.65
N SER A 570 6.84 18.88 38.48
CA SER A 570 7.28 20.27 38.26
C SER A 570 6.26 21.04 37.42
N ILE A 571 6.14 22.34 37.64
CA ILE A 571 5.37 23.22 36.75
C ILE A 571 6.24 23.57 35.55
N LYS A 572 5.80 23.24 34.33
CA LYS A 572 6.53 23.54 33.10
C LYS A 572 6.20 24.94 32.59
N ILE A 573 7.21 25.78 32.42
CA ILE A 573 7.06 27.16 31.92
C ILE A 573 8.05 27.40 30.79
N PHE A 574 7.58 27.38 29.55
CA PHE A 574 8.42 27.47 28.35
C PHE A 574 8.12 28.75 27.56
N PRO A 575 9.12 29.36 26.91
CA PRO A 575 8.89 30.36 25.87
C PRO A 575 8.00 29.82 24.74
N ALA A 576 7.06 30.60 24.25
CA ALA A 576 6.04 30.16 23.29
C ALA A 576 6.63 29.69 21.94
N ASN A 577 7.79 30.21 21.54
CA ASN A 577 8.49 29.82 20.32
C ASN A 577 8.97 28.37 20.31
N VAL A 578 9.01 27.67 21.45
CA VAL A 578 9.33 26.23 21.45
C VAL A 578 8.27 25.39 20.72
N ARG A 579 7.05 25.94 20.54
CA ARG A 579 6.00 25.34 19.71
C ARG A 579 6.40 25.28 18.24
N ASP A 580 7.18 26.24 17.76
CA ASP A 580 7.70 26.25 16.39
C ASP A 580 8.67 25.08 16.15
N PHE A 581 9.20 24.49 17.22
CA PHE A 581 10.02 23.27 17.19
C PHE A 581 9.22 21.97 17.43
N GLY A 582 7.87 22.06 17.46
CA GLY A 582 6.96 20.90 17.58
C GLY A 582 6.58 20.50 19.01
N TYR A 583 6.91 21.30 20.02
CA TYR A 583 6.54 20.99 21.41
C TYR A 583 5.15 21.53 21.78
N HIS A 584 4.18 20.63 21.94
CA HIS A 584 2.81 20.95 22.31
C HIS A 584 2.32 20.03 23.44
N ALA A 585 2.63 20.38 24.69
CA ALA A 585 2.19 19.63 25.86
C ALA A 585 1.09 20.40 26.63
N PRO A 586 -0.04 19.76 26.98
CA PRO A 586 -1.17 20.42 27.63
C PRO A 586 -0.89 20.86 29.07
N ASP A 587 0.12 20.30 29.72
CA ASP A 587 0.57 20.60 31.09
C ASP A 587 1.64 21.69 31.14
N THR A 588 1.93 22.35 30.01
CA THR A 588 2.96 23.38 29.88
C THR A 588 2.35 24.76 29.74
N ILE A 589 2.86 25.70 30.54
CA ILE A 589 2.52 27.12 30.44
C ILE A 589 3.44 27.74 29.39
N PHE A 590 2.85 28.33 28.34
CA PHE A 590 3.61 28.99 27.29
C PHE A 590 3.59 30.50 27.49
N VAL A 591 4.78 31.08 27.64
CA VAL A 591 4.98 32.52 27.86
C VAL A 591 5.28 33.18 26.51
N PRO A 592 4.63 34.30 26.13
CA PRO A 592 4.95 34.99 24.89
C PRO A 592 6.46 35.25 24.77
N PHE A 593 7.06 34.92 23.63
CA PHE A 593 8.49 35.04 23.45
C PHE A 593 8.84 36.36 22.76
N LEU A 594 9.82 37.07 23.31
CA LEU A 594 10.32 38.34 22.77
C LEU A 594 11.73 38.10 22.20
N PRO A 595 11.85 37.83 20.88
CA PRO A 595 13.13 37.56 20.24
C PRO A 595 13.98 38.84 20.12
N PRO A 596 15.32 38.72 19.99
CA PRO A 596 16.15 39.81 19.47
C PRO A 596 15.81 40.09 18.01
N LYS A 597 16.25 41.24 17.46
CA LYS A 597 16.13 41.50 16.01
C LYS A 597 16.85 40.47 15.14
N SER A 598 17.97 39.94 15.64
CA SER A 598 18.74 38.88 14.98
C SER A 598 19.29 37.92 16.02
N PHE A 599 19.15 36.61 15.76
CA PHE A 599 19.81 35.58 16.56
C PHE A 599 21.28 35.36 16.15
N GLU A 600 21.63 35.73 14.91
CA GLU A 600 22.99 35.60 14.37
C GLU A 600 23.89 36.72 14.86
N ASP A 601 23.35 37.94 14.96
CA ASP A 601 24.07 39.13 15.43
C ASP A 601 23.20 39.96 16.39
N PRO A 602 22.92 39.44 17.61
CA PRO A 602 22.06 40.11 18.58
C PRO A 602 22.68 41.40 19.14
N LEU A 603 24.02 41.48 19.20
CA LEU A 603 24.73 42.63 19.76
C LEU A 603 24.67 43.87 18.84
N SER A 604 24.34 43.69 17.56
CA SER A 604 24.08 44.81 16.63
C SER A 604 22.81 45.58 16.95
N ASP A 605 21.89 45.01 17.74
CA ASP A 605 20.63 45.67 18.11
C ASP A 605 20.84 46.62 19.29
N PRO A 606 20.64 47.95 19.12
CA PRO A 606 20.78 48.90 20.22
C PRO A 606 19.83 48.65 21.40
N GLY A 607 18.73 47.92 21.18
CA GLY A 607 17.76 47.55 22.21
C GLY A 607 18.09 46.24 22.94
N PHE A 608 19.15 45.53 22.53
CA PHE A 608 19.55 44.26 23.11
C PHE A 608 20.68 44.44 24.15
N PRO A 609 20.69 43.65 25.24
CA PRO A 609 19.63 42.74 25.69
C PRO A 609 18.48 43.52 26.36
N SER A 610 17.25 43.13 26.02
CA SER A 610 16.05 43.55 26.74
C SER A 610 15.78 42.61 27.92
N PHE A 611 15.09 43.08 28.95
CA PHE A 611 14.77 42.30 30.14
C PHE A 611 13.30 42.45 30.50
N SER A 612 12.57 41.34 30.56
CA SER A 612 11.17 41.37 30.96
C SER A 612 11.03 41.36 32.47
N THR A 613 10.17 42.24 32.95
CA THR A 613 9.74 42.27 34.34
C THR A 613 8.29 41.83 34.54
N ASP A 614 7.63 41.51 33.43
CA ASP A 614 6.24 41.09 33.40
C ASP A 614 6.05 40.03 32.30
N LEU A 615 5.95 38.77 32.71
CA LEU A 615 5.80 37.66 31.78
C LEU A 615 4.49 37.70 30.98
N SER A 616 3.45 38.45 31.41
CA SER A 616 2.25 38.59 30.58
C SER A 616 2.49 39.42 29.32
N HIS A 617 3.56 40.22 29.27
CA HIS A 617 4.02 40.91 28.06
C HIS A 617 5.05 40.10 27.27
N GLY A 618 5.58 39.04 27.87
CA GLY A 618 6.50 38.10 27.28
C GLY A 618 7.83 38.01 28.00
N ILE A 619 8.67 37.10 27.53
CA ILE A 619 9.99 36.79 28.08
C ILE A 619 11.08 37.14 27.07
N CYS A 620 12.10 37.87 27.49
CA CYS A 620 13.18 38.32 26.62
C CYS A 620 14.27 37.25 26.52
N TRP A 621 14.72 36.99 25.30
CA TRP A 621 15.85 36.09 25.05
C TRP A 621 17.19 36.72 25.45
N GLY A 622 18.12 35.91 25.97
CA GLY A 622 19.47 36.34 26.38
C GLY A 622 20.53 35.26 26.21
N SER A 623 20.37 34.39 25.20
CA SER A 623 21.27 33.28 24.86
C SER A 623 21.41 32.17 25.92
N THR A 624 20.62 32.19 26.99
CA THR A 624 20.57 31.13 28.00
C THR A 624 19.22 31.10 28.70
N ILE A 625 18.73 29.88 28.96
CA ILE A 625 17.52 29.66 29.75
C ILE A 625 17.64 30.19 31.19
N VAL A 626 18.86 30.32 31.72
CA VAL A 626 19.08 30.92 33.05
C VAL A 626 18.65 32.40 33.06
N TYR A 627 18.85 33.13 31.96
CA TYR A 627 18.43 34.53 31.83
C TYR A 627 16.90 34.63 31.84
N SER A 628 16.23 33.72 31.15
CA SER A 628 14.78 33.55 31.19
C SER A 628 14.28 33.18 32.60
N GLN A 629 14.96 32.28 33.30
CA GLN A 629 14.60 31.89 34.68
C GLN A 629 14.77 33.02 35.70
N ILE A 630 15.75 33.92 35.51
CA ILE A 630 15.90 35.13 36.34
C ILE A 630 14.67 36.06 36.17
N GLN A 631 14.23 36.27 34.93
CA GLN A 631 13.00 37.03 34.64
C GLN A 631 11.77 36.37 35.27
N MET A 632 11.68 35.03 35.23
CA MET A 632 10.60 34.28 35.87
C MET A 632 10.60 34.44 37.40
N ALA A 633 11.75 34.27 38.05
CA ALA A 633 11.87 34.43 39.50
C ALA A 633 11.48 35.84 39.96
N LEU A 634 11.89 36.86 39.20
CA LEU A 634 11.53 38.26 39.47
C LEU A 634 10.02 38.51 39.32
N PHE A 635 9.39 37.98 38.26
CA PHE A 635 7.95 38.08 38.04
C PHE A 635 7.12 37.40 39.13
N MET A 636 7.64 36.30 39.69
CA MET A 636 7.01 35.58 40.79
C MET A 636 7.26 36.22 42.16
N GLY A 637 7.96 37.36 42.22
CA GLY A 637 8.14 38.17 43.44
C GLY A 637 9.28 37.73 44.36
N CYS A 638 10.21 36.88 43.89
CA CYS A 638 11.34 36.44 44.70
C CYS A 638 12.24 37.63 45.09
N SER A 639 12.71 37.67 46.34
CA SER A 639 13.54 38.76 46.87
C SER A 639 15.05 38.51 46.73
N GLU A 640 15.45 37.27 46.47
CA GLU A 640 16.85 36.86 46.28
C GLU A 640 16.90 35.70 45.28
N ILE A 641 17.91 35.71 44.40
CA ILE A 641 18.12 34.69 43.38
C ILE A 641 19.53 34.12 43.52
N ILE A 642 19.64 32.81 43.73
CA ILE A 642 20.91 32.10 43.87
C ILE A 642 21.13 31.22 42.64
N LEU A 643 22.30 31.34 42.00
CA LEU A 643 22.71 30.50 40.87
C LEU A 643 23.63 29.39 41.35
N ILE A 644 23.35 28.15 40.96
CA ILE A 644 24.23 26.99 41.19
C ILE A 644 24.43 26.20 39.90
N GLY A 645 25.57 25.53 39.74
CA GLY A 645 25.86 24.76 38.52
C GLY A 645 25.94 25.63 37.25
N VAL A 646 26.28 26.92 37.39
CA VAL A 646 26.45 27.86 36.27
C VAL A 646 27.95 28.13 36.10
N ASP A 647 28.64 27.16 35.51
CA ASP A 647 30.11 27.14 35.47
C ASP A 647 30.70 28.11 34.44
N HIS A 648 29.96 28.42 33.37
CA HIS A 648 30.36 29.37 32.32
C HIS A 648 31.73 29.06 31.69
N SER A 649 32.05 27.78 31.54
CA SER A 649 33.30 27.27 30.97
C SER A 649 32.98 26.07 30.08
N TYR A 650 33.44 26.09 28.83
CA TYR A 650 33.14 25.07 27.83
C TYR A 650 34.40 24.58 27.13
N GLN A 651 34.53 23.26 27.01
CA GLN A 651 35.44 22.61 26.07
C GLN A 651 34.73 22.52 24.73
N LEU A 652 35.29 23.08 23.68
CA LEU A 652 34.69 23.06 22.35
C LEU A 652 35.24 21.88 21.54
N PRO A 653 34.38 21.05 20.92
CA PRO A 653 34.82 19.96 20.05
C PRO A 653 35.38 20.50 18.73
N SER A 654 36.05 19.63 17.98
CA SER A 654 36.73 20.00 16.74
C SER A 654 35.78 20.20 15.56
N VAL A 655 34.63 19.49 15.55
CA VAL A 655 33.66 19.51 14.44
C VAL A 655 32.56 20.55 14.68
N LYS A 656 32.53 21.57 13.81
CA LYS A 656 31.55 22.66 13.80
C LYS A 656 30.81 22.75 12.46
N ARG A 657 29.50 23.00 12.51
CA ARG A 657 28.63 23.25 11.35
C ARG A 657 27.76 24.48 11.61
N GLY A 658 28.04 25.60 10.94
CA GLY A 658 27.36 26.86 11.24
C GLY A 658 27.58 27.27 12.71
N ASN A 659 26.50 27.48 13.45
CA ASN A 659 26.52 27.79 14.89
C ASN A 659 26.37 26.55 15.79
N GLN A 660 26.53 25.33 15.25
CA GLN A 660 26.38 24.08 15.98
C GLN A 660 27.70 23.29 16.04
N TYR A 661 27.89 22.58 17.14
CA TYR A 661 28.97 21.63 17.35
C TYR A 661 28.41 20.20 17.41
N LEU A 662 29.21 19.21 17.00
CA LEU A 662 28.91 17.80 17.24
C LEU A 662 29.68 17.33 18.49
N HIS A 663 28.97 16.64 19.39
CA HIS A 663 29.57 16.11 20.61
C HIS A 663 30.62 15.03 20.32
N GLU A 664 31.84 15.19 20.83
CA GLU A 664 32.99 14.28 20.66
C GLU A 664 33.43 13.62 21.98
N GLY A 665 32.64 13.78 23.05
CA GLY A 665 32.94 13.27 24.39
C GLY A 665 33.40 14.34 25.38
N GLU A 666 33.38 15.62 25.00
CA GLU A 666 33.75 16.73 25.88
C GLU A 666 32.76 16.90 27.05
N GLN A 667 33.27 16.97 28.29
CA GLN A 667 32.41 17.00 29.48
C GLN A 667 32.06 18.45 29.89
N ASN A 668 31.03 18.99 29.26
CA ASN A 668 30.52 20.34 29.54
C ASN A 668 29.36 20.40 30.55
N HIS A 669 28.90 19.25 31.08
CA HIS A 669 27.72 19.16 31.95
C HIS A 669 27.94 18.18 33.10
N PHE A 670 27.07 18.26 34.12
CA PHE A 670 27.16 17.47 35.36
C PHE A 670 27.04 15.95 35.17
N HIS A 671 26.30 15.51 34.14
CA HIS A 671 26.04 14.10 33.89
C HIS A 671 26.82 13.59 32.67
N PRO A 672 27.50 12.43 32.74
CA PRO A 672 28.29 11.91 31.61
C PRO A 672 27.42 11.60 30.38
N GLY A 673 26.19 11.13 30.59
CA GLY A 673 25.21 10.89 29.52
C GLY A 673 24.40 12.11 29.09
N TYR A 674 24.85 13.34 29.41
CA TYR A 674 24.10 14.55 29.05
C TYR A 674 24.00 14.73 27.52
N ARG A 675 25.03 14.34 26.76
CA ARG A 675 24.99 14.26 25.30
C ARG A 675 25.52 12.91 24.83
N GLN A 676 24.95 12.40 23.75
CA GLN A 676 25.48 11.22 23.06
C GLN A 676 26.52 11.64 22.02
N VAL A 677 27.52 10.79 21.77
CA VAL A 677 28.54 11.08 20.73
C VAL A 677 27.84 11.27 19.38
N GLY A 678 28.12 12.37 18.71
CA GLY A 678 27.46 12.79 17.47
C GLY A 678 26.19 13.64 17.64
N GLU A 679 25.71 13.88 18.87
CA GLU A 679 24.59 14.79 19.14
C GLU A 679 25.00 16.24 18.84
N ALA A 680 24.17 16.96 18.07
CA ALA A 680 24.38 18.37 17.76
C ALA A 680 23.95 19.29 18.91
N TRP A 681 24.72 20.36 19.16
CA TRP A 681 24.37 21.38 20.15
C TRP A 681 24.84 22.79 19.73
N HIS A 682 24.13 23.82 20.19
CA HIS A 682 24.45 25.21 19.84
C HIS A 682 25.74 25.70 20.51
N GLN A 683 26.52 26.49 19.78
CA GLN A 683 27.68 27.21 20.29
C GLN A 683 27.30 28.11 21.47
N PRO A 684 28.06 28.09 22.58
CA PRO A 684 27.89 29.07 23.66
C PRO A 684 28.37 30.45 23.20
N ASN A 685 27.49 31.45 23.23
CA ASN A 685 27.81 32.84 22.87
C ASN A 685 28.21 33.63 24.12
N LEU A 686 29.46 33.47 24.58
CA LEU A 686 29.92 34.06 25.84
C LEU A 686 29.75 35.59 25.90
N ASP A 687 30.06 36.32 24.82
CA ASP A 687 29.91 37.78 24.76
C ASP A 687 28.45 38.21 24.94
N VAL A 688 27.51 37.47 24.33
CA VAL A 688 26.07 37.71 24.43
C VAL A 688 25.58 37.40 25.84
N LEU A 689 26.09 36.33 26.45
CA LEU A 689 25.76 35.94 27.80
C LEU A 689 26.22 36.98 28.83
N GLU A 690 27.42 37.53 28.65
CA GLU A 690 27.99 38.52 29.56
C GLU A 690 27.12 39.79 29.63
N VAL A 691 26.77 40.36 28.46
CA VAL A 691 25.88 41.54 28.42
C VAL A 691 24.48 41.23 28.93
N SER A 692 23.96 40.02 28.66
CA SER A 692 22.65 39.59 29.14
C SER A 692 22.63 39.49 30.66
N TYR A 693 23.61 38.82 31.26
CA TYR A 693 23.72 38.73 32.71
C TYR A 693 23.95 40.10 33.37
N ALA A 694 24.71 40.99 32.75
CA ALA A 694 24.89 42.36 33.26
C ALA A 694 23.54 43.10 33.33
N ARG A 695 22.75 43.01 32.27
CA ARG A 695 21.40 43.57 32.23
C ARG A 695 20.46 42.92 33.25
N ALA A 696 20.54 41.60 33.45
CA ALA A 696 19.76 40.92 34.49
C ALA A 696 20.10 41.45 35.88
N ARG A 697 21.39 41.57 36.20
CA ARG A 697 21.88 42.11 37.47
C ARG A 697 21.34 43.52 37.71
N GLU A 698 21.46 44.40 36.73
CA GLU A 698 20.97 45.79 36.81
C GLU A 698 19.45 45.84 37.03
N SER A 699 18.69 45.04 36.28
CA SER A 699 17.23 45.00 36.35
C SER A 699 16.72 44.45 37.68
N CYS A 700 17.38 43.41 38.22
CA CYS A 700 17.09 42.87 39.56
C CYS A 700 17.47 43.86 40.66
N ALA A 701 18.66 44.47 40.59
CA ALA A 701 19.12 45.45 41.57
C ALA A 701 18.23 46.69 41.63
N ALA A 702 17.72 47.16 40.48
CA ALA A 702 16.75 48.25 40.40
C ALA A 702 15.42 47.97 41.13
N ARG A 703 15.16 46.69 41.45
CA ARG A 703 14.00 46.23 42.24
C ARG A 703 14.37 45.73 43.64
N GLY A 704 15.62 45.93 44.07
CA GLY A 704 16.11 45.46 45.36
C GLY A 704 16.26 43.94 45.46
N VAL A 705 16.41 43.25 44.32
CA VAL A 705 16.63 41.80 44.28
C VAL A 705 18.10 41.52 43.99
N GLN A 706 18.77 40.79 44.88
CA GLN A 706 20.16 40.39 44.69
C GLN A 706 20.23 39.08 43.91
N VAL A 707 21.22 38.97 43.01
CA VAL A 707 21.55 37.74 42.28
C VAL A 707 22.97 37.32 42.66
N LEU A 708 23.10 36.13 43.26
CA LEU A 708 24.37 35.58 43.77
C LEU A 708 24.76 34.32 43.00
N ASN A 709 26.06 34.14 42.74
CA ASN A 709 26.61 32.92 42.14
C ASN A 709 27.24 32.02 43.20
N ALA A 710 26.50 30.99 43.62
CA ALA A 710 26.92 29.96 44.57
C ALA A 710 27.40 28.66 43.89
N SER A 711 27.71 28.69 42.59
CA SER A 711 28.30 27.53 41.91
C SER A 711 29.65 27.18 42.53
N ARG A 712 29.95 25.91 42.76
CA ARG A 712 31.22 25.51 43.42
C ARG A 712 32.44 25.92 42.61
N ARG A 713 32.31 25.90 41.28
CA ARG A 713 33.28 26.42 40.32
C ARG A 713 32.54 27.19 39.25
N SER A 714 33.02 28.38 38.89
CA SER A 714 32.42 29.19 37.85
C SER A 714 33.43 30.21 37.31
N CYS A 715 33.34 30.49 36.02
CA CYS A 715 34.00 31.62 35.35
C CYS A 715 33.03 32.80 35.14
N LEU A 716 31.81 32.74 35.70
CA LEU A 716 30.82 33.81 35.62
C LEU A 716 31.06 34.83 36.74
N GLU A 717 31.70 35.93 36.39
CA GLU A 717 32.11 37.00 37.32
C GLU A 717 31.08 38.14 37.44
N VAL A 718 30.04 38.15 36.60
CA VAL A 718 29.04 39.23 36.57
C VAL A 718 28.27 39.36 37.89
N PHE A 719 28.01 38.23 38.55
CA PHE A 719 27.28 38.15 39.82
C PHE A 719 28.24 37.91 40.99
N GLU A 720 27.91 38.49 42.15
CA GLU A 720 28.71 38.33 43.36
C GLU A 720 28.76 36.85 43.80
N ARG A 721 29.95 36.41 44.21
CA ARG A 721 30.19 35.03 44.63
C ARG A 721 29.64 34.80 46.03
N ALA A 722 29.00 33.65 46.24
CA ALA A 722 28.61 33.16 47.55
C ALA A 722 29.08 31.71 47.75
N ASP A 723 29.28 31.31 49.01
CA ASP A 723 29.63 29.92 49.32
C ASP A 723 28.36 29.06 49.46
N PHE A 724 28.26 27.99 48.66
CA PHE A 724 27.10 27.10 48.68
C PHE A 724 26.87 26.45 50.04
N ASP A 725 27.95 25.98 50.68
CA ASP A 725 27.84 25.22 51.93
C ASP A 725 27.42 26.11 53.10
N THR A 726 27.74 27.40 53.04
CA THR A 726 27.25 28.44 53.96
C THR A 726 25.77 28.76 53.74
N LEU A 727 25.33 28.90 52.48
CA LEU A 727 23.94 29.24 52.14
C LEU A 727 22.95 28.09 52.38
N PHE A 728 23.40 26.84 52.22
CA PHE A 728 22.56 25.64 52.29
C PHE A 728 23.22 24.56 53.15
N PRO A 729 23.47 24.73 54.45
CA PRO A 729 24.26 23.78 55.26
C PRO A 729 23.76 22.32 55.16
N PRO A 730 24.65 21.31 55.28
CA PRO A 730 24.23 19.91 55.25
C PRO A 730 23.26 19.60 56.40
N ASN A 731 22.25 18.77 56.15
CA ASN A 731 21.28 18.35 57.17
C ASN A 731 21.99 17.60 58.31
N THR A 732 22.27 18.29 59.42
CA THR A 732 22.70 17.66 60.68
C THR A 732 21.47 17.17 61.44
N ALA A 733 20.86 16.06 60.99
CA ALA A 733 19.86 15.34 61.78
C ALA A 733 19.79 13.85 61.36
N ALA A 734 20.40 13.00 62.20
CA ALA A 734 20.09 11.59 62.50
C ALA A 734 21.37 10.74 62.74
N LYS A 735 22.11 11.08 63.79
CA LYS A 735 23.00 10.15 64.51
C LYS A 735 22.86 10.42 66.01
N GLU A 736 21.66 10.28 66.56
CA GLU A 736 21.43 10.23 68.01
C GLU A 736 20.03 9.68 68.29
N SER A 737 19.88 8.36 68.12
CA SER A 737 19.03 7.46 68.93
C SER A 737 19.00 6.09 68.25
N ALA A 738 19.89 5.20 68.68
CA ALA A 738 19.71 3.75 68.56
C ALA A 738 18.91 3.26 69.76
#